data_AF-A0A177T9Z4-F1
#
_entry.id   AF-A0A177T9Z4-F1
#
_cell.length_a   1.000
_cell.length_b   1.000
_cell.length_c   1.000
_cell.angle_alpha   90.00
_cell.angle_beta   90.00
_cell.angle_gamma   90.00
#
_symmetry.space_group_name_H-M   'P 1'
#
loop_
_entity.id
_entity.type
_entity.pdbx_description
1 polymer ?
#
loop_
_entity_poly.entity_id
_entity_poly.type
_entity_poly.pdbx_seq_one_letter_code
_entity_poly.pdbx_strand_id
1 'polypeptide(L)'
;MVYRVQTLCVCYFKCKRRARDPGRVVNVAVRNRHRKRDAATFETRAYDGLHPPAMLIQARQDNHHKSFRVEVDVGDRTSANGASSIAGGGHDAPGSTAAVGREASLGVGAEDEREHGEQGDAGLPSLASVGDTGPLVDDSGGDLSSAPIGDTASFLDDGRDEDRRENVEATVQAFLSDIQVNDDLNLSDVPQDGLSFSFLELSGEAEVADGLAMVEEPTGASMSMALDGDLEEEVGEPDPMECDDQGGEGDVDASVSAAATGDTYGVVAVVHTFPMGPLTLTETVRLERLLERIRLEEEAAIRLAPTLTPLGVEFLRALLCPLDLYEYVPRDDSPPPIGPECSRSNAATLDLLAAWQTTGGTVQNYVAFGLVLQKHAKVKIKTLYLARQLVEETSGLTPIAVDMCPASCVGFTGPRQHMTHCPMCGLARYRYVGARRTQVAVKTYNYVPYLPRLRAYFGNEAWSRLMRYWGQRGRATEDAFSFTDGLATSCEAGHVFGDLCDGMSHIRHRQHGRFLDDREVAVAISTDGAQLLSNRRNSSAWLVLVQTLNLPPSLRFAVDHQHVSLIVPGPGAPKDLDSFLWPLFSEIASLSEHGTMVWDGSQAEWFRLRVHLLGVFADQPASAKVSHFVGGCGLYGCRFCTIRAVRNETSGHAVYFPLAAKLRSHPLNQGRQSYVPSKLPLRTVDQYRLAVARLATSQAVGRRRAVGTSTGIARLPPISFSASFHPIDFFPLDPFHLFNFNVPRTMWKALIGPQAGEFGFSEEQRTQFGAFIASNAKSYPVSFSSRAPRDISLFSNTGYKMVEWGSVFHHFLPAFLHFVGAPLDVRCMLDTFLQGVDLAMDRRGLTLSQIGDVERHFTSFVTEWERLYVASDAAISRATISIHLLLHVSDQLLTLGSVRATSQATCERMIGVLKQGVTAFRSPYAVMANRALSRAQVTLAGIRLGDKSVESREPDSVPALSFPIHDGHAPLTQEDGRQQQILMATHMTADRTATCHSYGRLVLTLSGDEVVVRGSRVGNADNRCCDNVEAVVNGSTCYFHVLHFNSLTTSSSRRSFALVRRFVVEETCPMFLLGSWGLSVELIPVASIVGIVAALALGEATYVVRRSTWQQDPIFSSDTGDAE
;
A
#
# COMPACT_ATOMS: atom_id res chain seq x y z
N MET A 1 26.59 -17.50 -37.13
CA MET A 1 26.37 -16.07 -37.47
C MET A 1 24.85 -15.89 -37.58
N VAL A 2 24.14 -15.09 -36.78
CA VAL A 2 24.37 -13.68 -36.37
C VAL A 2 24.29 -12.79 -37.62
N TYR A 3 23.35 -11.83 -37.76
CA TYR A 3 22.76 -10.97 -36.73
C TYR A 3 21.22 -11.02 -36.61
N ARG A 4 20.72 -11.08 -35.37
CA ARG A 4 19.50 -10.35 -34.98
C ARG A 4 19.90 -8.90 -34.66
N VAL A 5 19.13 -7.91 -35.10
CA VAL A 5 19.26 -6.52 -34.61
C VAL A 5 17.91 -6.02 -34.13
N GLN A 6 17.77 -5.89 -32.81
CA GLN A 6 16.78 -4.98 -32.23
C GLN A 6 17.32 -3.55 -32.31
N THR A 7 16.49 -2.57 -32.66
CA THR A 7 16.75 -1.18 -32.22
C THR A 7 15.42 -0.46 -31.98
N LEU A 8 15.36 0.26 -30.86
CA LEU A 8 14.26 1.14 -30.48
C LEU A 8 14.65 2.60 -30.69
N CYS A 9 13.64 3.47 -30.72
CA CYS A 9 13.72 4.93 -30.80
C CYS A 9 14.03 5.52 -32.18
N VAL A 10 13.19 6.49 -32.60
CA VAL A 10 13.39 7.34 -33.78
C VAL A 10 13.00 8.76 -33.40
N CYS A 11 13.98 9.65 -33.26
CA CYS A 11 13.78 11.04 -33.66
C CYS A 11 13.94 11.09 -35.19
N TYR A 12 13.02 11.73 -35.91
CA TYR A 12 12.95 11.74 -37.38
C TYR A 12 14.33 11.94 -38.05
N PHE A 13 15.10 12.92 -37.59
CA PHE A 13 16.46 13.25 -38.06
C PHE A 13 17.46 12.08 -37.97
N LYS A 14 17.40 11.23 -36.94
CA LYS A 14 18.34 10.10 -36.78
C LYS A 14 18.00 8.92 -37.70
N CYS A 15 16.75 8.78 -38.17
CA CYS A 15 16.40 7.79 -39.18
C CYS A 15 16.96 8.14 -40.56
N LYS A 16 16.96 9.44 -40.93
CA LYS A 16 17.47 9.93 -42.23
C LYS A 16 18.96 9.60 -42.48
N ARG A 17 19.75 9.34 -41.43
CA ARG A 17 21.14 8.83 -41.52
C ARG A 17 21.27 7.30 -41.59
N ARG A 18 20.25 6.52 -41.22
CA ARG A 18 20.25 5.04 -41.26
C ARG A 18 19.47 4.44 -42.44
N ALA A 19 18.62 5.22 -43.10
CA ALA A 19 17.89 4.81 -44.29
C ALA A 19 18.72 4.92 -45.60
N ARG A 20 20.02 4.60 -45.54
CA ARG A 20 20.92 4.56 -46.71
C ARG A 20 21.39 3.14 -47.07
N ASP A 21 21.06 2.14 -46.26
CA ASP A 21 21.17 0.73 -46.64
C ASP A 21 19.94 0.34 -47.48
N PRO A 22 20.07 -0.11 -48.73
CA PRO A 22 18.94 -0.57 -49.54
C PRO A 22 18.29 -1.84 -48.94
N GLY A 23 16.98 -1.99 -49.09
CA GLY A 23 16.23 -3.20 -48.70
C GLY A 23 15.74 -3.30 -47.25
N ARG A 24 15.85 -2.24 -46.42
CA ARG A 24 15.37 -2.27 -45.03
C ARG A 24 13.92 -1.78 -44.85
N VAL A 25 13.02 -2.72 -44.53
CA VAL A 25 11.68 -2.41 -44.00
C VAL A 25 11.79 -1.90 -42.55
N VAL A 26 11.20 -0.74 -42.26
CA VAL A 26 11.22 -0.13 -40.91
C VAL A 26 9.79 -0.01 -40.35
N ASN A 27 9.56 -0.57 -39.16
CA ASN A 27 8.33 -0.35 -38.40
C ASN A 27 8.45 0.93 -37.56
N VAL A 28 7.59 1.92 -37.82
CA VAL A 28 7.55 3.18 -37.04
C VAL A 28 6.47 3.11 -35.96
N ALA A 29 6.80 3.54 -34.74
CA ALA A 29 5.87 3.59 -33.61
C ALA A 29 6.08 4.87 -32.77
N VAL A 30 5.09 5.75 -32.77
CA VAL A 30 5.13 7.04 -32.03
C VAL A 30 4.95 6.81 -30.52
N ARG A 31 5.72 7.52 -29.69
CA ARG A 31 5.65 7.47 -28.22
C ARG A 31 5.30 8.84 -27.63
N ASN A 32 4.40 8.86 -26.63
CA ASN A 32 3.83 10.08 -26.05
C ASN A 32 4.83 11.16 -25.59
N ARG A 33 6.05 10.80 -25.16
CA ARG A 33 7.07 11.78 -24.71
C ARG A 33 7.49 12.78 -25.81
N HIS A 34 7.27 12.46 -27.09
CA HIS A 34 7.58 13.34 -28.21
C HIS A 34 6.40 14.25 -28.60
N ARG A 35 5.17 13.96 -28.17
CA ARG A 35 3.94 14.66 -28.59
C ARG A 35 3.94 16.17 -28.29
N LYS A 36 4.59 16.62 -27.21
CA LYS A 36 4.80 18.07 -26.94
C LYS A 36 5.79 18.70 -27.94
N ARG A 37 6.92 18.03 -28.22
CA ARG A 37 8.01 18.58 -29.05
C ARG A 37 7.62 18.60 -30.53
N ASP A 38 6.99 17.53 -31.01
CA ASP A 38 6.52 17.42 -32.40
C ASP A 38 5.35 18.39 -32.68
N ALA A 39 4.49 18.67 -31.69
CA ALA A 39 3.42 19.68 -31.80
C ALA A 39 3.98 21.10 -31.94
N ALA A 40 4.97 21.47 -31.13
CA ALA A 40 5.63 22.78 -31.23
C ALA A 40 6.30 22.99 -32.60
N THR A 41 6.92 21.95 -33.19
CA THR A 41 7.45 22.00 -34.57
C THR A 41 6.34 22.17 -35.62
N PHE A 42 5.17 21.55 -35.40
CA PHE A 42 4.01 21.66 -36.28
C PHE A 42 3.38 23.07 -36.25
N GLU A 43 3.34 23.68 -35.07
CA GLU A 43 2.75 25.01 -34.83
C GLU A 43 3.69 26.14 -35.29
N THR A 44 5.01 25.97 -35.16
CA THR A 44 6.02 26.91 -35.68
C THR A 44 6.29 26.79 -37.18
N ARG A 45 5.66 25.83 -37.89
CA ARG A 45 5.89 25.52 -39.31
C ARG A 45 7.36 25.25 -39.68
N ALA A 46 8.18 24.79 -38.74
CA ALA A 46 9.61 24.51 -38.93
C ALA A 46 9.85 23.20 -39.73
N TYR A 47 9.38 23.16 -40.97
CA TYR A 47 9.65 22.14 -41.97
C TYR A 47 10.45 22.75 -43.14
N ASP A 48 11.45 22.01 -43.64
CA ASP A 48 12.38 22.46 -44.69
C ASP A 48 11.70 22.55 -46.08
N GLY A 49 10.77 23.50 -46.26
CA GLY A 49 10.11 23.81 -47.54
C GLY A 49 9.07 22.80 -48.04
N LEU A 50 8.74 21.75 -47.27
CA LEU A 50 7.80 20.70 -47.66
C LEU A 50 6.62 20.59 -46.69
N HIS A 51 5.42 20.36 -47.25
CA HIS A 51 4.21 20.10 -46.45
C HIS A 51 4.38 18.88 -45.53
N PRO A 52 3.84 18.89 -44.30
CA PRO A 52 3.91 17.75 -43.40
C PRO A 52 3.18 16.54 -44.00
N PRO A 53 3.77 15.32 -44.00
CA PRO A 53 3.15 14.13 -44.55
C PRO A 53 1.75 13.87 -43.96
N ALA A 54 0.79 13.50 -44.80
CA ALA A 54 -0.61 13.30 -44.42
C ALA A 54 -0.80 12.36 -43.21
N MET A 55 0.09 11.37 -43.03
CA MET A 55 0.12 10.48 -41.88
C MET A 55 0.22 11.20 -40.52
N LEU A 56 0.90 12.36 -40.44
CA LEU A 56 0.98 13.16 -39.20
C LEU A 56 -0.33 13.91 -38.91
N ILE A 57 -1.02 14.37 -39.95
CA ILE A 57 -2.34 15.02 -39.82
C ILE A 57 -3.35 13.97 -39.33
N GLN A 58 -3.36 12.79 -39.95
CA GLN A 58 -4.25 11.69 -39.59
C GLN A 58 -3.95 11.13 -38.18
N ALA A 59 -2.67 11.03 -37.79
CA ALA A 59 -2.28 10.65 -36.43
C ALA A 59 -2.70 11.67 -35.34
N ARG A 60 -2.88 12.96 -35.70
CA ARG A 60 -3.45 13.98 -34.80
C ARG A 60 -4.96 13.78 -34.59
N GLN A 61 -5.67 13.24 -35.58
CA GLN A 61 -7.12 13.05 -35.59
C GLN A 61 -7.54 11.73 -34.91
N ASP A 62 -6.94 10.60 -35.27
CA ASP A 62 -7.47 9.27 -34.91
C ASP A 62 -7.05 8.73 -33.53
N ASN A 63 -6.07 9.35 -32.87
CA ASN A 63 -5.66 9.14 -31.45
C ASN A 63 -5.42 7.67 -30.98
N HIS A 64 -5.28 6.71 -31.91
CA HIS A 64 -5.04 5.29 -31.67
C HIS A 64 -3.67 4.83 -32.21
N HIS A 65 -3.01 3.89 -31.52
CA HIS A 65 -1.80 3.24 -32.04
C HIS A 65 -2.14 2.26 -33.17
N LYS A 66 -1.71 2.57 -34.39
CA LYS A 66 -1.42 1.58 -35.44
C LYS A 66 0.07 1.62 -35.76
N SER A 67 0.63 0.46 -36.10
CA SER A 67 1.96 0.33 -36.70
C SER A 67 1.83 0.39 -38.22
N PHE A 68 2.78 1.01 -38.90
CA PHE A 68 2.85 1.03 -40.37
C PHE A 68 4.19 0.46 -40.83
N ARG A 69 4.16 -0.29 -41.93
CA ARG A 69 5.33 -0.49 -42.80
C ARG A 69 5.35 0.62 -43.83
N VAL A 70 6.55 1.05 -44.21
CA VAL A 70 6.80 1.94 -45.34
C VAL A 70 7.98 1.34 -46.09
N GLU A 71 7.82 1.16 -47.41
CA GLU A 71 8.92 0.91 -48.33
C GLU A 71 9.43 2.27 -48.82
N VAL A 72 10.76 2.42 -48.91
CA VAL A 72 11.40 3.71 -49.22
C VAL A 72 11.82 3.68 -50.68
N ASP A 73 11.11 4.44 -51.50
CA ASP A 73 11.35 4.48 -52.94
C ASP A 73 12.69 5.13 -53.30
N VAL A 74 13.29 4.68 -54.40
CA VAL A 74 14.62 5.13 -54.82
C VAL A 74 14.49 6.41 -55.65
N GLY A 75 14.82 7.55 -55.05
CA GLY A 75 15.04 8.79 -55.79
C GLY A 75 16.25 8.64 -56.71
N ASP A 76 16.00 8.50 -58.01
CA ASP A 76 17.00 8.09 -58.99
C ASP A 76 18.19 9.06 -59.09
N ARG A 77 19.38 8.48 -59.33
CA ARG A 77 20.65 9.18 -59.54
C ARG A 77 21.31 8.65 -60.81
N THR A 78 20.64 8.86 -61.93
CA THR A 78 21.21 8.68 -63.27
C THR A 78 22.28 9.74 -63.54
N SER A 79 23.52 9.40 -63.21
CA SER A 79 24.71 10.17 -63.60
C SER A 79 25.15 9.82 -65.03
N ALA A 80 25.48 10.85 -65.81
CA ALA A 80 26.25 10.81 -67.05
C ALA A 80 25.72 9.97 -68.23
N ASN A 81 25.62 10.62 -69.40
CA ASN A 81 26.43 10.20 -70.54
C ASN A 81 26.49 11.25 -71.65
N GLY A 82 27.59 11.25 -72.39
CA GLY A 82 27.75 11.95 -73.68
C GLY A 82 28.69 11.13 -74.55
N ALA A 83 28.18 10.62 -75.68
CA ALA A 83 28.81 9.60 -76.57
C ALA A 83 29.02 8.22 -75.89
N SER A 84 28.95 7.06 -76.55
CA SER A 84 28.55 6.63 -77.91
C SER A 84 28.29 5.10 -77.88
N SER A 85 27.56 4.42 -78.78
CA SER A 85 26.66 4.77 -79.89
C SER A 85 25.97 3.47 -80.43
N ILE A 86 25.11 3.59 -81.45
CA ILE A 86 24.68 2.54 -82.42
C ILE A 86 23.86 1.32 -81.89
N ALA A 87 22.57 1.31 -82.28
CA ALA A 87 21.71 0.22 -82.78
C ALA A 87 21.75 -1.23 -82.23
N GLY A 88 20.54 -1.83 -82.11
CA GLY A 88 20.32 -3.29 -82.12
C GLY A 88 19.04 -3.69 -81.39
N GLY A 89 18.03 -4.22 -82.08
CA GLY A 89 16.78 -4.69 -81.45
C GLY A 89 16.76 -6.21 -81.18
N GLY A 90 15.69 -6.71 -80.54
CA GLY A 90 15.31 -8.13 -80.65
C GLY A 90 14.94 -8.87 -79.35
N HIS A 91 13.62 -9.04 -79.16
CA HIS A 91 12.93 -10.32 -78.92
C HIS A 91 13.13 -11.22 -77.67
N ASP A 92 12.00 -11.87 -77.34
CA ASP A 92 11.80 -13.21 -76.73
C ASP A 92 11.85 -13.49 -75.20
N ALA A 93 11.07 -14.52 -74.85
CA ALA A 93 10.89 -15.22 -73.58
C ALA A 93 11.01 -16.75 -73.89
N PRO A 94 10.40 -17.77 -73.22
CA PRO A 94 9.78 -17.91 -71.88
C PRO A 94 10.29 -19.21 -71.14
N GLY A 95 9.53 -19.76 -70.17
CA GLY A 95 9.69 -21.12 -69.59
C GLY A 95 10.05 -21.13 -68.09
N SER A 96 9.29 -21.74 -67.15
CA SER A 96 9.02 -23.19 -66.88
C SER A 96 10.11 -23.84 -65.98
N THR A 97 9.91 -24.88 -65.14
CA THR A 97 8.94 -26.01 -65.14
C THR A 97 8.89 -26.75 -63.77
N ALA A 98 7.77 -27.42 -63.43
CA ALA A 98 7.62 -28.79 -62.80
C ALA A 98 8.35 -29.24 -61.49
N ALA A 99 7.99 -30.34 -60.77
CA ALA A 99 6.70 -31.06 -60.51
C ALA A 99 6.89 -32.30 -59.54
N VAL A 100 5.80 -32.80 -58.91
CA VAL A 100 5.52 -34.21 -58.44
C VAL A 100 6.42 -34.80 -57.30
N GLY A 101 6.03 -35.77 -56.42
CA GLY A 101 4.81 -36.63 -56.22
C GLY A 101 4.76 -37.24 -54.80
N ARG A 102 3.60 -37.75 -54.29
CA ARG A 102 3.13 -39.18 -54.16
C ARG A 102 3.94 -40.08 -53.18
N GLU A 103 3.40 -41.02 -52.38
CA GLU A 103 2.23 -41.96 -52.45
C GLU A 103 1.68 -42.32 -51.00
N ALA A 104 0.40 -42.67 -50.73
CA ALA A 104 -0.33 -43.98 -50.72
C ALA A 104 -0.01 -44.97 -49.54
N SER A 105 -0.89 -45.84 -48.98
CA SER A 105 -2.37 -46.07 -49.07
C SER A 105 -2.91 -47.14 -48.04
N LEU A 106 -4.24 -47.39 -48.01
CA LEU A 106 -5.02 -48.51 -47.37
C LEU A 106 -5.15 -48.47 -45.83
N GLY A 107 -6.24 -48.92 -45.15
CA GLY A 107 -7.56 -49.53 -45.47
C GLY A 107 -8.16 -50.11 -44.15
N VAL A 108 -9.39 -50.63 -43.92
CA VAL A 108 -10.72 -50.91 -44.57
C VAL A 108 -11.72 -51.10 -43.38
N GLY A 109 -13.07 -50.99 -43.37
CA GLY A 109 -14.15 -50.75 -44.35
C GLY A 109 -15.29 -49.88 -43.71
N ALA A 110 -16.56 -50.23 -43.45
CA ALA A 110 -17.57 -51.29 -43.80
C ALA A 110 -18.53 -51.49 -42.56
N GLU A 111 -19.87 -51.70 -42.59
CA GLU A 111 -20.93 -51.77 -43.63
C GLU A 111 -22.22 -51.00 -43.17
N ASP A 112 -22.93 -50.36 -44.14
CA ASP A 112 -24.41 -50.40 -44.41
C ASP A 112 -25.50 -49.93 -43.40
N GLU A 113 -26.70 -49.43 -43.80
CA GLU A 113 -27.32 -49.15 -45.13
C GLU A 113 -28.52 -48.13 -45.06
N ARG A 114 -28.83 -47.44 -46.19
CA ARG A 114 -30.16 -46.89 -46.67
C ARG A 114 -30.94 -45.83 -45.82
N GLU A 115 -31.81 -44.95 -46.36
CA GLU A 115 -32.14 -44.48 -47.75
C GLU A 115 -32.78 -43.05 -47.73
N HIS A 116 -33.07 -42.51 -48.92
CA HIS A 116 -33.64 -41.19 -49.35
C HIS A 116 -34.69 -40.43 -48.47
N GLY A 117 -34.92 -39.11 -48.62
CA GLY A 117 -34.29 -38.07 -49.46
C GLY A 117 -35.21 -36.84 -49.76
N GLU A 118 -34.62 -35.73 -50.28
CA GLU A 118 -35.26 -34.64 -51.09
C GLU A 118 -36.39 -33.74 -50.49
N GLN A 119 -36.74 -32.52 -50.91
CA GLN A 119 -36.19 -31.45 -51.80
C GLN A 119 -36.92 -30.08 -51.52
N GLY A 120 -36.41 -28.94 -52.02
CA GLY A 120 -37.10 -27.62 -52.14
C GLY A 120 -37.19 -26.74 -50.87
N ASP A 121 -37.07 -25.40 -50.83
CA ASP A 121 -36.96 -24.23 -51.75
C ASP A 121 -38.18 -23.26 -51.77
N ALA A 122 -37.86 -21.95 -51.87
CA ALA A 122 -38.71 -20.76 -52.11
C ALA A 122 -39.83 -20.38 -51.10
N GLY A 123 -40.18 -19.07 -51.02
CA GLY A 123 -41.49 -18.62 -50.50
C GLY A 123 -41.57 -17.36 -49.61
N LEU A 124 -41.52 -16.16 -50.20
CA LEU A 124 -42.36 -15.00 -49.78
C LEU A 124 -43.66 -15.04 -50.63
N PRO A 125 -44.82 -14.43 -50.25
CA PRO A 125 -44.94 -13.08 -49.66
C PRO A 125 -46.12 -12.82 -48.67
N SER A 126 -46.44 -11.53 -48.49
CA SER A 126 -47.52 -10.84 -47.76
C SER A 126 -48.97 -11.36 -47.95
N LEU A 127 -49.97 -11.07 -47.08
CA LEU A 127 -50.74 -9.80 -46.99
C LEU A 127 -51.89 -9.86 -45.93
N ALA A 128 -52.29 -8.69 -45.38
CA ALA A 128 -53.66 -8.30 -44.91
C ALA A 128 -54.38 -9.02 -43.73
N SER A 129 -55.41 -8.47 -43.03
CA SER A 129 -55.78 -7.07 -42.64
C SER A 129 -57.09 -7.00 -41.79
N VAL A 130 -57.40 -5.82 -41.18
CA VAL A 130 -58.74 -5.29 -40.76
C VAL A 130 -59.37 -5.71 -39.39
N GLY A 131 -60.02 -4.73 -38.73
CA GLY A 131 -60.95 -4.87 -37.58
C GLY A 131 -60.33 -4.52 -36.22
N ASP A 132 -60.43 -3.33 -35.60
CA ASP A 132 -61.27 -2.13 -35.72
C ASP A 132 -62.67 -2.18 -35.05
N THR A 133 -62.86 -1.39 -33.98
CA THR A 133 -64.06 -0.58 -33.64
C THR A 133 -63.85 0.19 -32.31
N GLY A 134 -64.25 1.48 -32.27
CA GLY A 134 -64.47 2.24 -31.03
C GLY A 134 -65.90 2.04 -30.46
N PRO A 135 -66.34 2.81 -29.44
CA PRO A 135 -66.62 4.24 -29.65
C PRO A 135 -66.32 5.18 -28.44
N LEU A 136 -66.77 6.44 -28.56
CA LEU A 136 -66.56 7.62 -27.70
C LEU A 136 -67.61 7.77 -26.57
N VAL A 137 -67.36 8.70 -25.62
CA VAL A 137 -68.17 9.94 -25.39
C VAL A 137 -67.47 10.85 -24.34
N ASP A 138 -67.79 12.14 -24.42
CA ASP A 138 -67.27 13.36 -23.75
C ASP A 138 -67.51 13.44 -22.19
N ASP A 139 -67.19 14.49 -21.41
CA ASP A 139 -67.16 15.93 -21.73
C ASP A 139 -66.40 16.86 -20.74
N SER A 140 -65.95 18.01 -21.27
CA SER A 140 -65.63 19.32 -20.63
C SER A 140 -64.45 19.43 -19.62
N GLY A 141 -63.64 20.50 -19.61
CA GLY A 141 -63.50 21.59 -20.59
C GLY A 141 -62.51 22.71 -20.19
N GLY A 142 -61.72 23.20 -21.17
CA GLY A 142 -61.33 24.61 -21.44
C GLY A 142 -60.45 25.42 -20.47
N ASP A 143 -59.92 26.61 -20.81
CA ASP A 143 -59.71 27.32 -22.10
C ASP A 143 -58.98 28.67 -21.80
N LEU A 144 -58.24 29.39 -22.67
CA LEU A 144 -57.55 29.12 -23.95
C LEU A 144 -56.55 30.30 -24.22
N SER A 145 -55.67 30.16 -25.23
CA SER A 145 -54.91 31.25 -25.91
C SER A 145 -53.73 31.89 -25.13
N SER A 146 -52.73 32.56 -25.74
CA SER A 146 -52.38 32.82 -27.15
C SER A 146 -50.85 33.00 -27.34
N ALA A 147 -50.37 32.98 -28.59
CA ALA A 147 -49.02 33.41 -28.99
C ALA A 147 -49.11 34.62 -29.95
N PRO A 148 -48.01 35.37 -30.19
CA PRO A 148 -47.46 35.32 -31.54
C PRO A 148 -45.93 35.41 -31.68
N ILE A 149 -45.52 35.20 -32.94
CA ILE A 149 -44.17 35.21 -33.54
C ILE A 149 -43.48 36.59 -33.48
N GLY A 150 -42.15 36.60 -33.37
CA GLY A 150 -41.29 37.77 -33.62
C GLY A 150 -39.82 37.37 -33.78
N ASP A 151 -39.08 38.04 -34.68
CA ASP A 151 -37.71 37.68 -35.10
C ASP A 151 -36.72 38.85 -34.86
N THR A 152 -35.42 38.65 -35.15
CA THR A 152 -34.29 39.61 -35.10
C THR A 152 -33.67 39.90 -33.72
N ALA A 153 -32.46 40.51 -33.71
CA ALA A 153 -31.55 40.52 -32.55
C ALA A 153 -30.66 41.79 -32.45
N SER A 154 -30.46 42.30 -31.22
CA SER A 154 -29.30 43.14 -30.85
C SER A 154 -29.20 43.39 -29.33
N PHE A 155 -28.03 43.08 -28.75
CA PHE A 155 -27.28 43.74 -27.66
C PHE A 155 -27.94 44.41 -26.41
N LEU A 156 -27.15 44.37 -25.32
CA LEU A 156 -27.32 44.97 -23.98
C LEU A 156 -28.36 44.22 -23.10
N ASP A 157 -28.04 43.66 -21.93
CA ASP A 157 -27.23 44.08 -20.75
C ASP A 157 -28.12 44.67 -19.64
N ASP A 158 -28.31 43.89 -18.56
CA ASP A 158 -28.49 44.37 -17.19
C ASP A 158 -28.24 43.20 -16.19
N GLY A 159 -27.84 43.52 -14.96
CA GLY A 159 -27.25 42.58 -14.00
C GLY A 159 -28.20 41.79 -13.12
N ARG A 160 -27.74 40.62 -12.62
CA ARG A 160 -28.24 39.97 -11.40
C ARG A 160 -27.33 38.84 -10.84
N ASP A 161 -26.04 39.14 -10.65
CA ASP A 161 -25.07 38.16 -10.08
C ASP A 161 -24.12 38.74 -9.00
N GLU A 162 -24.27 40.01 -8.60
CA GLU A 162 -23.38 40.67 -7.61
C GLU A 162 -23.91 40.61 -6.17
N ASP A 163 -25.23 40.73 -5.93
CA ASP A 163 -25.88 40.71 -4.59
C ASP A 163 -25.51 39.49 -3.72
N ARG A 164 -25.14 38.37 -4.35
CA ARG A 164 -24.74 37.11 -3.68
C ARG A 164 -23.25 37.01 -3.38
N ARG A 165 -22.43 37.93 -3.88
CA ARG A 165 -20.99 37.97 -3.68
C ARG A 165 -20.61 38.92 -2.56
N GLU A 166 -21.19 40.13 -2.58
CA GLU A 166 -20.97 41.14 -1.53
C GLU A 166 -21.32 40.62 -0.13
N ASN A 167 -22.43 39.88 0.05
CA ASN A 167 -22.81 39.35 1.36
C ASN A 167 -21.77 38.40 1.98
N VAL A 168 -20.93 37.72 1.18
CA VAL A 168 -19.86 36.84 1.68
C VAL A 168 -18.59 37.64 1.98
N GLU A 169 -18.20 38.57 1.09
CA GLU A 169 -17.02 39.42 1.32
C GLU A 169 -17.24 40.45 2.44
N ALA A 170 -18.44 41.00 2.59
CA ALA A 170 -18.82 41.87 3.71
C ALA A 170 -18.77 41.14 5.06
N THR A 171 -19.22 39.88 5.12
CA THR A 171 -19.13 39.06 6.35
C THR A 171 -17.67 38.80 6.74
N VAL A 172 -16.78 38.59 5.77
CA VAL A 172 -15.33 38.41 6.01
C VAL A 172 -14.66 39.73 6.39
N GLN A 173 -15.02 40.86 5.76
CA GLN A 173 -14.48 42.18 6.09
C GLN A 173 -14.92 42.66 7.48
N ALA A 174 -16.19 42.44 7.87
CA ALA A 174 -16.68 42.80 9.21
C ALA A 174 -15.89 42.09 10.34
N PHE A 175 -15.47 40.84 10.12
CA PHE A 175 -14.62 40.11 11.06
C PHE A 175 -13.15 40.58 11.06
N LEU A 176 -12.70 41.27 10.00
CA LEU A 176 -11.35 41.83 9.89
C LEU A 176 -11.27 43.29 10.38
N SER A 177 -12.37 44.05 10.35
CA SER A 177 -12.41 45.44 10.84
C SER A 177 -12.30 45.57 12.35
N ASP A 178 -12.66 44.53 13.12
CA ASP A 178 -12.58 44.51 14.58
C ASP A 178 -11.13 44.40 15.12
N ILE A 179 -10.12 44.35 14.25
CA ILE A 179 -8.70 44.39 14.61
C ILE A 179 -7.98 45.52 13.85
N GLN A 180 -8.29 46.77 14.21
CA GLN A 180 -7.48 47.93 13.82
C GLN A 180 -6.58 48.40 14.95
N VAL A 181 -5.26 48.38 14.69
CA VAL A 181 -4.28 49.21 15.39
C VAL A 181 -4.10 50.49 14.56
N ASN A 182 -4.06 51.66 15.21
CA ASN A 182 -3.87 52.93 14.50
C ASN A 182 -2.42 53.09 14.02
N ASP A 183 -2.20 53.01 12.71
CA ASP A 183 -0.98 53.46 12.03
C ASP A 183 -1.05 54.98 11.78
N ASP A 184 -0.62 55.80 12.74
CA ASP A 184 -0.40 57.24 12.51
C ASP A 184 0.62 57.87 13.49
N LEU A 185 1.91 57.72 13.17
CA LEU A 185 3.00 58.47 13.81
C LEU A 185 4.03 58.94 12.77
N ASN A 186 4.28 60.25 12.72
CA ASN A 186 5.29 60.85 11.85
C ASN A 186 6.70 60.56 12.38
N LEU A 187 7.61 60.20 11.46
CA LEU A 187 9.05 60.09 11.73
C LEU A 187 9.80 61.23 11.04
N SER A 188 10.31 62.15 11.85
CA SER A 188 11.31 63.15 11.46
C SER A 188 12.49 63.09 12.43
N ASP A 189 13.70 63.02 11.87
CA ASP A 189 15.04 63.00 12.49
C ASP A 189 15.66 61.62 12.77
N VAL A 190 16.63 61.24 11.91
CA VAL A 190 18.04 60.92 12.25
C VAL A 190 18.86 60.74 10.94
N PRO A 191 20.16 61.09 10.88
CA PRO A 191 20.93 61.14 9.61
C PRO A 191 21.46 59.80 9.09
N GLN A 192 21.96 59.81 7.84
CA GLN A 192 22.64 58.70 7.16
C GLN A 192 24.11 58.56 7.57
N ASP A 193 24.66 57.34 7.52
CA ASP A 193 26.08 57.10 7.17
C ASP A 193 26.36 55.64 6.73
N GLY A 194 27.37 55.40 5.88
CA GLY A 194 28.12 54.12 5.83
C GLY A 194 27.81 53.01 4.77
N LEU A 195 28.57 53.00 3.66
CA LEU A 195 29.30 51.84 3.07
C LEU A 195 28.59 50.59 2.44
N SER A 196 27.99 50.79 1.25
CA SER A 196 28.21 50.02 -0.02
C SER A 196 27.98 48.48 -0.22
N PHE A 197 27.14 48.16 -1.24
CA PHE A 197 27.22 47.09 -2.29
C PHE A 197 26.57 45.68 -2.20
N SER A 198 25.80 45.38 -3.27
CA SER A 198 25.56 44.06 -3.93
C SER A 198 24.21 43.35 -3.67
N PHE A 199 23.77 42.56 -4.65
CA PHE A 199 22.34 42.31 -4.97
C PHE A 199 22.05 40.96 -5.68
N LEU A 200 21.12 40.17 -5.10
CA LEU A 200 20.43 38.97 -5.68
C LEU A 200 21.32 37.77 -6.11
N GLU A 201 20.83 36.57 -6.47
CA GLU A 201 19.47 36.05 -6.73
C GLU A 201 19.32 34.58 -6.27
N LEU A 202 18.10 34.13 -5.92
CA LEU A 202 17.68 32.72 -6.10
C LEU A 202 16.18 32.60 -6.42
N SER A 203 15.87 32.20 -7.66
CA SER A 203 14.55 31.71 -8.08
C SER A 203 14.55 30.18 -8.20
N GLY A 204 13.38 29.54 -8.09
CA GLY A 204 13.28 28.08 -7.95
C GLY A 204 11.91 27.52 -8.34
N GLU A 205 11.65 27.50 -9.65
CA GLU A 205 10.43 26.98 -10.28
C GLU A 205 10.23 25.46 -10.11
N ALA A 206 9.07 24.96 -10.53
CA ALA A 206 8.71 23.54 -10.41
C ALA A 206 7.94 23.01 -11.65
N GLU A 207 8.65 22.59 -12.70
CA GLU A 207 8.12 21.74 -13.78
C GLU A 207 8.94 20.45 -13.97
N VAL A 208 8.30 19.34 -13.60
CA VAL A 208 8.33 17.98 -14.17
C VAL A 208 9.40 17.60 -15.24
N ALA A 209 10.25 16.64 -14.85
CA ALA A 209 10.91 15.59 -15.65
C ALA A 209 12.15 15.88 -16.54
N ASP A 210 13.16 15.02 -16.36
CA ASP A 210 14.29 14.69 -17.24
C ASP A 210 14.29 15.26 -18.69
N GLY A 211 15.43 15.84 -19.09
CA GLY A 211 16.05 15.46 -20.36
C GLY A 211 16.93 16.49 -21.08
N LEU A 212 18.23 16.16 -21.18
CA LEU A 212 19.25 16.75 -22.08
C LEU A 212 19.79 18.13 -21.67
N ALA A 213 21.00 18.55 -22.06
CA ALA A 213 22.25 17.84 -22.41
C ALA A 213 23.39 18.88 -22.57
N MET A 214 24.65 18.45 -22.45
CA MET A 214 25.84 19.28 -22.71
C MET A 214 25.86 19.83 -24.15
N VAL A 215 26.41 21.04 -24.31
CA VAL A 215 26.88 21.62 -25.58
C VAL A 215 28.24 22.28 -25.31
N GLU A 216 29.16 22.22 -26.28
CA GLU A 216 30.57 22.59 -26.14
C GLU A 216 30.85 24.07 -26.53
N GLU A 217 32.11 24.48 -26.37
CA GLU A 217 32.64 25.86 -26.54
C GLU A 217 32.59 26.42 -27.96
N PRO A 218 33.02 27.70 -28.13
CA PRO A 218 34.13 27.94 -29.06
C PRO A 218 35.25 28.89 -28.56
N THR A 219 36.46 28.35 -28.38
CA THR A 219 37.78 28.88 -28.81
C THR A 219 38.14 30.37 -28.63
N GLY A 220 39.23 30.72 -27.91
CA GLY A 220 39.65 32.14 -27.81
C GLY A 220 40.99 32.61 -27.16
N ALA A 221 42.09 31.87 -27.24
CA ALA A 221 43.50 32.37 -27.15
C ALA A 221 44.09 33.17 -25.93
N SER A 222 45.22 32.64 -25.43
CA SER A 222 46.50 33.33 -25.07
C SER A 222 46.82 33.85 -23.63
N MET A 223 48.00 33.38 -23.13
CA MET A 223 49.02 34.04 -22.26
C MET A 223 48.65 34.51 -20.82
N SER A 224 49.55 34.59 -19.83
CA SER A 224 50.87 33.95 -19.58
C SER A 224 51.44 34.33 -18.18
N MET A 225 52.23 33.46 -17.54
CA MET A 225 53.15 33.74 -16.39
C MET A 225 52.53 34.17 -15.03
N ALA A 226 53.24 34.17 -13.88
CA ALA A 226 54.29 33.29 -13.30
C ALA A 226 54.68 33.76 -11.86
N LEU A 227 55.22 32.86 -10.99
CA LEU A 227 56.01 33.15 -9.75
C LEU A 227 55.24 33.83 -8.57
N ASP A 228 55.62 33.78 -7.27
CA ASP A 228 56.65 33.06 -6.48
C ASP A 228 56.30 33.01 -4.96
N GLY A 229 56.94 32.11 -4.18
CA GLY A 229 57.16 32.15 -2.70
C GLY A 229 56.13 31.47 -1.77
N ASP A 230 56.43 30.70 -0.69
CA ASP A 230 57.47 30.69 0.39
C ASP A 230 57.01 31.45 1.68
N LEU A 231 57.08 30.97 2.96
CA LEU A 231 57.67 29.79 3.68
C LEU A 231 56.97 29.53 5.07
N GLU A 232 57.19 28.33 5.69
CA GLU A 232 57.28 27.93 7.16
C GLU A 232 56.17 28.35 8.20
N GLU A 233 55.60 27.55 9.14
CA GLU A 233 56.05 26.66 10.27
C GLU A 233 56.46 27.42 11.58
N GLU A 234 56.16 27.05 12.86
CA GLU A 234 55.90 25.81 13.67
C GLU A 234 54.58 25.90 14.55
N VAL A 235 53.88 24.85 15.05
CA VAL A 235 54.03 23.84 16.19
C VAL A 235 53.68 24.31 17.64
N GLY A 236 52.87 23.51 18.40
CA GLY A 236 52.78 23.57 19.90
C GLY A 236 51.47 23.10 20.62
N GLU A 237 51.55 22.11 21.54
CA GLU A 237 50.56 21.69 22.59
C GLU A 237 51.21 21.85 24.02
N PRO A 238 50.70 21.43 25.23
CA PRO A 238 49.47 20.67 25.61
C PRO A 238 48.74 21.08 26.95
N ASP A 239 47.85 20.17 27.41
CA ASP A 239 46.96 19.98 28.62
C ASP A 239 47.64 19.93 30.04
N PRO A 240 46.99 19.61 31.23
CA PRO A 240 45.57 19.43 31.67
C PRO A 240 45.24 19.95 33.15
N MET A 241 44.29 19.29 33.90
CA MET A 241 44.01 19.25 35.39
C MET A 241 43.10 20.34 36.07
N GLU A 242 42.31 20.12 37.17
CA GLU A 242 41.66 18.94 37.83
C GLU A 242 40.62 19.35 38.96
N CYS A 243 39.81 18.39 39.46
CA CYS A 243 39.07 18.27 40.77
C CYS A 243 37.90 19.20 41.26
N ASP A 244 36.77 18.53 41.64
CA ASP A 244 35.90 18.53 42.87
C ASP A 244 35.75 19.79 43.80
N ASP A 245 34.68 20.02 44.60
CA ASP A 245 33.91 19.11 45.49
C ASP A 245 32.52 19.70 46.01
N GLN A 246 31.85 19.01 46.95
CA GLN A 246 30.62 19.27 47.77
C GLN A 246 30.22 20.75 48.11
N GLY A 247 28.97 21.13 48.49
CA GLY A 247 27.69 20.44 48.76
C GLY A 247 26.93 21.04 49.99
N GLY A 248 25.60 21.26 49.96
CA GLY A 248 24.83 21.71 51.15
C GLY A 248 23.46 22.40 50.94
N GLU A 249 22.46 22.05 51.76
CA GLU A 249 20.99 22.29 51.72
C GLU A 249 20.47 23.74 51.97
N GLY A 250 19.21 24.03 51.60
CA GLY A 250 18.43 25.19 52.12
C GLY A 250 17.21 25.68 51.31
N ASP A 251 15.99 25.23 51.64
CA ASP A 251 14.69 25.81 51.20
C ASP A 251 14.40 27.18 51.91
N VAL A 252 13.40 28.04 51.60
CA VAL A 252 12.05 27.83 51.03
C VAL A 252 11.54 29.06 50.23
N ASP A 253 10.70 28.81 49.22
CA ASP A 253 9.66 29.66 48.58
C ASP A 253 9.95 30.95 47.76
N ALA A 254 9.74 30.79 46.45
CA ALA A 254 8.76 31.51 45.62
C ALA A 254 8.87 33.03 45.35
N SER A 255 9.28 33.38 44.12
CA SER A 255 8.29 33.72 43.06
C SER A 255 8.89 33.93 41.66
N VAL A 256 8.17 33.42 40.64
CA VAL A 256 8.22 33.76 39.19
C VAL A 256 9.60 33.92 38.52
N SER A 257 10.06 32.86 37.87
CA SER A 257 10.90 32.93 36.67
C SER A 257 10.56 31.76 35.74
N ALA A 258 10.13 32.05 34.52
CA ALA A 258 9.74 31.05 33.51
C ALA A 258 10.30 31.39 32.12
N ALA A 259 11.59 31.73 32.06
CA ALA A 259 12.30 32.10 30.83
C ALA A 259 13.30 30.99 30.42
N ALA A 260 12.81 29.75 30.27
CA ALA A 260 13.65 28.57 30.01
C ALA A 260 12.96 27.51 29.12
N THR A 261 12.38 27.92 27.98
CA THR A 261 11.89 27.00 26.93
C THR A 261 12.76 27.10 25.69
N GLY A 262 13.74 26.21 25.57
CA GLY A 262 14.76 26.25 24.52
C GLY A 262 14.28 25.82 23.12
N ASP A 263 14.88 26.46 22.11
CA ASP A 263 15.02 26.05 20.70
C ASP A 263 14.13 24.91 20.17
N THR A 264 12.83 25.18 20.03
CA THR A 264 11.97 24.40 19.13
C THR A 264 11.31 25.31 18.09
N TYR A 265 11.72 25.13 16.83
CA TYR A 265 11.30 25.91 15.66
C TYR A 265 11.65 27.41 15.71
N GLY A 266 12.95 27.72 15.77
CA GLY A 266 13.46 29.05 15.43
C GLY A 266 12.88 29.51 14.09
N VAL A 267 12.17 30.65 14.11
CA VAL A 267 11.45 31.16 12.94
C VAL A 267 12.47 31.80 12.00
N VAL A 268 12.98 31.00 11.06
CA VAL A 268 13.80 31.50 9.93
C VAL A 268 12.89 32.27 8.96
N ALA A 269 12.57 33.50 9.36
CA ALA A 269 11.91 34.54 8.58
C ALA A 269 12.91 35.51 7.94
N VAL A 270 14.21 35.23 8.04
CA VAL A 270 15.21 35.82 7.14
C VAL A 270 15.22 34.96 5.88
N VAL A 271 14.78 35.54 4.75
CA VAL A 271 15.04 34.96 3.42
C VAL A 271 16.56 34.86 3.29
N HIS A 272 17.11 33.67 2.97
CA HIS A 272 18.56 33.46 2.89
C HIS A 272 19.20 34.30 1.77
N THR A 273 19.54 35.54 2.09
CA THR A 273 20.44 36.41 1.34
C THR A 273 21.84 36.24 1.92
N PHE A 274 22.73 35.60 1.17
CA PHE A 274 24.18 35.73 1.37
C PHE A 274 24.59 37.20 1.08
N PRO A 275 25.73 37.68 1.60
CA PRO A 275 25.86 39.05 2.10
C PRO A 275 25.59 40.12 1.04
N MET A 276 24.42 40.75 1.17
CA MET A 276 24.13 42.06 0.60
C MET A 276 24.89 43.08 1.45
N GLY A 277 25.64 44.00 0.84
CA GLY A 277 25.95 45.29 1.46
C GLY A 277 24.68 46.11 1.70
N PRO A 278 24.76 47.31 2.31
CA PRO A 278 23.59 48.06 2.74
C PRO A 278 22.53 48.18 1.66
N LEU A 279 21.36 47.65 2.03
CA LEU A 279 20.11 47.73 1.30
C LEU A 279 19.83 49.18 0.92
N THR A 280 19.31 49.41 -0.30
CA THR A 280 18.76 50.73 -0.61
C THR A 280 17.60 51.03 0.34
N LEU A 281 17.30 52.31 0.59
CA LEU A 281 16.18 52.72 1.45
C LEU A 281 14.85 52.02 1.06
N THR A 282 14.66 51.75 -0.23
CA THR A 282 13.50 51.02 -0.76
C THR A 282 13.51 49.54 -0.38
N GLU A 283 14.67 48.90 -0.30
CA GLU A 283 14.83 47.52 0.14
C GLU A 283 14.73 47.38 1.67
N THR A 284 15.28 48.34 2.43
CA THR A 284 15.10 48.41 3.89
C THR A 284 13.61 48.52 4.25
N VAL A 285 12.89 49.48 3.68
CA VAL A 285 11.43 49.65 3.91
C VAL A 285 10.61 48.45 3.42
N ARG A 286 11.07 47.72 2.39
CA ARG A 286 10.45 46.45 1.97
C ARG A 286 10.71 45.32 2.97
N LEU A 287 11.92 45.24 3.53
CA LEU A 287 12.30 44.25 4.53
C LEU A 287 11.55 44.49 5.85
N GLU A 288 11.50 45.73 6.33
CA GLU A 288 10.73 46.13 7.52
C GLU A 288 9.24 45.76 7.37
N ARG A 289 8.61 46.15 6.25
CA ARG A 289 7.21 45.79 5.96
C ARG A 289 6.98 44.29 5.75
N LEU A 290 8.01 43.52 5.42
CA LEU A 290 7.94 42.06 5.34
C LEU A 290 8.07 41.43 6.73
N LEU A 291 9.01 41.91 7.55
CA LEU A 291 9.22 41.46 8.92
C LEU A 291 7.99 41.77 9.80
N GLU A 292 7.41 42.96 9.71
CA GLU A 292 6.22 43.32 10.46
C GLU A 292 4.99 42.53 9.99
N ARG A 293 4.82 42.31 8.68
CA ARG A 293 3.79 41.38 8.18
C ARG A 293 3.98 39.97 8.74
N ILE A 294 5.21 39.47 8.76
CA ILE A 294 5.51 38.14 9.30
C ILE A 294 5.24 38.11 10.80
N ARG A 295 5.57 39.16 11.55
CA ARG A 295 5.22 39.31 12.97
C ARG A 295 3.72 39.23 13.17
N LEU A 296 2.92 39.98 12.41
CA LEU A 296 1.45 39.95 12.50
C LEU A 296 0.87 38.57 12.12
N GLU A 297 1.39 37.92 11.07
CA GLU A 297 1.02 36.53 10.70
C GLU A 297 1.36 35.52 11.82
N GLU A 298 2.47 35.74 12.53
CA GLU A 298 3.00 34.88 13.60
C GLU A 298 2.27 35.09 14.93
N GLU A 299 2.00 36.33 15.33
CA GLU A 299 1.15 36.66 16.48
C GLU A 299 -0.29 36.16 16.28
N ALA A 300 -0.84 36.31 15.06
CA ALA A 300 -2.13 35.74 14.71
C ALA A 300 -2.10 34.19 14.77
N ALA A 301 -1.01 33.56 14.36
CA ALA A 301 -0.85 32.11 14.46
C ALA A 301 -0.75 31.62 15.92
N ILE A 302 -0.09 32.38 16.80
CA ILE A 302 -0.03 32.10 18.24
C ILE A 302 -1.42 32.22 18.87
N ARG A 303 -2.23 33.23 18.50
CA ARG A 303 -3.62 33.36 18.95
C ARG A 303 -4.56 32.26 18.41
N LEU A 304 -4.32 31.79 17.18
CA LEU A 304 -5.12 30.75 16.52
C LEU A 304 -4.77 29.32 16.97
N ALA A 305 -3.51 29.04 17.34
CA ALA A 305 -3.06 27.68 17.63
C ALA A 305 -3.87 26.95 18.73
N PRO A 306 -4.27 27.57 19.86
CA PRO A 306 -5.10 26.91 20.87
C PRO A 306 -6.52 26.60 20.38
N THR A 307 -7.13 27.50 19.61
CA THR A 307 -8.53 27.38 19.14
C THR A 307 -8.70 26.36 18.01
N LEU A 308 -7.60 25.88 17.43
CA LEU A 308 -7.54 24.68 16.59
C LEU A 308 -7.75 23.38 17.40
N THR A 309 -8.79 23.31 18.24
CA THR A 309 -9.08 22.17 19.12
C THR A 309 -10.57 21.79 19.08
N PRO A 310 -10.95 20.65 18.48
CA PRO A 310 -10.15 19.80 17.60
C PRO A 310 -10.10 20.41 16.19
N LEU A 311 -8.92 20.89 15.78
CA LEU A 311 -8.45 21.11 14.41
C LEU A 311 -9.54 21.24 13.30
N GLY A 312 -10.32 22.32 13.36
CA GLY A 312 -11.29 22.65 12.30
C GLY A 312 -12.47 21.68 12.18
N VAL A 313 -12.75 20.86 13.19
CA VAL A 313 -13.89 19.94 13.23
C VAL A 313 -15.17 20.67 12.89
N GLU A 314 -15.46 21.84 13.47
CA GLU A 314 -16.73 22.54 13.23
C GLU A 314 -16.87 23.04 11.78
N PHE A 315 -15.81 23.64 11.23
CA PHE A 315 -15.77 24.10 9.84
C PHE A 315 -15.89 22.94 8.84
N LEU A 316 -15.18 21.84 9.09
CA LEU A 316 -15.25 20.66 8.24
C LEU A 316 -16.57 19.92 8.41
N ARG A 317 -17.13 19.82 9.63
CA ARG A 317 -18.48 19.29 9.94
C ARG A 317 -19.55 20.07 9.18
N ALA A 318 -19.49 21.40 9.19
CA ALA A 318 -20.39 22.27 8.42
C ALA A 318 -20.27 22.10 6.89
N LEU A 319 -19.10 21.66 6.38
CA LEU A 319 -18.89 21.35 4.95
C LEU A 319 -19.16 19.87 4.59
N LEU A 320 -19.13 18.96 5.58
CA LEU A 320 -19.24 17.51 5.40
C LEU A 320 -20.68 17.01 5.62
N CYS A 321 -21.49 17.68 6.44
CA CYS A 321 -22.88 17.29 6.69
C CYS A 321 -23.83 17.79 5.58
N PRO A 322 -24.47 16.89 4.80
CA PRO A 322 -25.83 17.16 4.33
C PRO A 322 -26.80 17.18 5.52
N LEU A 323 -28.03 17.68 5.29
CA LEU A 323 -29.15 17.53 6.21
C LEU A 323 -29.38 16.05 6.57
N ASP A 324 -29.89 15.78 7.79
CA ASP A 324 -29.80 14.48 8.47
C ASP A 324 -30.34 13.29 7.64
N LEU A 325 -29.43 12.59 6.97
CA LEU A 325 -29.72 11.39 6.17
C LEU A 325 -30.00 10.14 7.05
N TYR A 326 -29.93 10.28 8.38
CA TYR A 326 -30.00 9.18 9.33
C TYR A 326 -31.02 9.42 10.46
N GLU A 327 -31.87 10.45 10.35
CA GLU A 327 -32.90 10.92 11.30
C GLU A 327 -33.99 9.89 11.65
N TYR A 328 -33.92 8.66 11.12
CA TYR A 328 -34.83 7.58 11.50
C TYR A 328 -34.62 7.18 12.96
N VAL A 329 -35.46 7.74 13.84
CA VAL A 329 -35.64 7.31 15.22
C VAL A 329 -36.86 6.38 15.28
N PRO A 330 -36.67 5.06 15.48
CA PRO A 330 -37.77 4.18 15.86
C PRO A 330 -38.23 4.55 17.27
N ARG A 331 -39.52 4.34 17.54
CA ARG A 331 -40.06 4.36 18.90
C ARG A 331 -39.55 3.14 19.67
N ASP A 332 -39.52 3.22 21.01
CA ASP A 332 -39.07 2.12 21.88
C ASP A 332 -39.87 0.82 21.69
N ASP A 333 -41.13 0.90 21.22
CA ASP A 333 -42.02 -0.22 20.89
C ASP A 333 -41.91 -0.72 19.44
N SER A 334 -40.96 -0.20 18.65
CA SER A 334 -40.84 -0.54 17.22
C SER A 334 -40.35 -1.98 17.02
N PRO A 335 -41.01 -2.79 16.17
CA PRO A 335 -40.62 -4.17 15.93
C PRO A 335 -39.20 -4.28 15.33
N PRO A 336 -38.55 -5.46 15.44
CA PRO A 336 -37.29 -5.72 14.76
C PRO A 336 -37.39 -5.44 13.24
N PRO A 337 -36.32 -4.95 12.60
CA PRO A 337 -36.31 -4.77 11.16
C PRO A 337 -36.48 -6.12 10.46
N ILE A 338 -37.45 -6.20 9.56
CA ILE A 338 -37.82 -7.44 8.87
C ILE A 338 -36.61 -7.96 8.06
N GLY A 339 -36.13 -9.15 8.42
CA GLY A 339 -35.06 -9.84 7.70
C GLY A 339 -35.50 -10.21 6.28
N PRO A 340 -34.57 -10.29 5.30
CA PRO A 340 -34.93 -10.58 3.92
C PRO A 340 -35.49 -12.01 3.78
N GLU A 341 -36.79 -12.14 3.48
CA GLU A 341 -37.44 -13.44 3.27
C GLU A 341 -36.79 -14.21 2.11
N CYS A 342 -36.05 -15.26 2.45
CA CYS A 342 -35.27 -16.02 1.49
C CYS A 342 -35.87 -17.40 1.26
N SER A 343 -36.71 -17.50 0.22
CA SER A 343 -37.16 -18.81 -0.26
C SER A 343 -35.96 -19.72 -0.54
N ARG A 344 -36.14 -21.04 -0.38
CA ARG A 344 -35.08 -22.05 -0.67
C ARG A 344 -34.45 -21.92 -2.06
N SER A 345 -35.17 -21.33 -3.02
CA SER A 345 -34.65 -21.02 -4.37
C SER A 345 -33.82 -19.74 -4.43
N ASN A 346 -34.12 -18.73 -3.61
CA ASN A 346 -33.27 -17.54 -3.43
C ASN A 346 -31.97 -17.93 -2.72
N ALA A 347 -32.04 -18.70 -1.63
CA ALA A 347 -30.87 -19.16 -0.88
C ALA A 347 -29.88 -19.91 -1.79
N ALA A 348 -30.33 -20.99 -2.44
CA ALA A 348 -29.49 -21.76 -3.37
C ALA A 348 -28.96 -20.95 -4.57
N THR A 349 -29.64 -19.85 -4.96
CA THR A 349 -29.14 -18.90 -5.98
C THR A 349 -27.96 -18.08 -5.45
N LEU A 350 -28.01 -17.67 -4.17
CA LEU A 350 -26.96 -16.92 -3.48
C LEU A 350 -25.77 -17.81 -3.14
N ASP A 351 -26.00 -19.04 -2.67
CA ASP A 351 -24.95 -20.03 -2.39
C ASP A 351 -24.13 -20.33 -3.66
N LEU A 352 -24.82 -20.57 -4.77
CA LEU A 352 -24.19 -20.74 -6.08
C LEU A 352 -23.43 -19.48 -6.53
N LEU A 353 -23.97 -18.29 -6.25
CA LEU A 353 -23.31 -17.02 -6.60
C LEU A 353 -22.04 -16.79 -5.75
N ALA A 354 -22.04 -17.17 -4.48
CA ALA A 354 -20.88 -17.14 -3.60
C ALA A 354 -19.79 -18.10 -4.11
N ALA A 355 -20.14 -19.38 -4.31
CA ALA A 355 -19.22 -20.39 -4.84
C ALA A 355 -18.64 -20.00 -6.20
N TRP A 356 -19.47 -19.45 -7.09
CA TRP A 356 -19.05 -18.95 -8.41
C TRP A 356 -18.07 -17.77 -8.34
N GLN A 357 -18.26 -16.85 -7.39
CA GLN A 357 -17.32 -15.73 -7.18
C GLN A 357 -15.99 -16.21 -6.60
N THR A 358 -16.02 -17.07 -5.59
CA THR A 358 -14.82 -17.60 -4.91
C THR A 358 -13.96 -18.43 -5.86
N THR A 359 -14.58 -19.26 -6.71
CA THR A 359 -13.89 -20.04 -7.76
C THR A 359 -13.54 -19.23 -9.02
N GLY A 360 -13.94 -17.96 -9.10
CA GLY A 360 -13.71 -17.11 -10.27
C GLY A 360 -14.36 -17.62 -11.57
N GLY A 361 -15.45 -18.37 -11.45
CA GLY A 361 -16.02 -19.17 -12.54
C GLY A 361 -16.50 -18.39 -13.77
N THR A 362 -16.65 -19.10 -14.89
CA THR A 362 -17.24 -18.53 -16.11
C THR A 362 -18.77 -18.43 -16.01
N VAL A 363 -19.41 -17.64 -16.89
CA VAL A 363 -20.89 -17.62 -16.98
C VAL A 363 -21.46 -19.00 -17.34
N GLN A 364 -20.72 -19.79 -18.13
CA GLN A 364 -21.10 -21.16 -18.48
C GLN A 364 -21.07 -22.08 -17.25
N ASN A 365 -20.07 -21.94 -16.37
CA ASN A 365 -19.99 -22.69 -15.12
C ASN A 365 -21.20 -22.38 -14.21
N TYR A 366 -21.59 -21.09 -14.08
CA TYR A 366 -22.77 -20.70 -13.30
C TYR A 366 -24.04 -21.40 -13.81
N VAL A 367 -24.25 -21.41 -15.14
CA VAL A 367 -25.41 -22.07 -15.75
C VAL A 367 -25.36 -23.59 -15.56
N ALA A 368 -24.20 -24.22 -15.76
CA ALA A 368 -24.03 -25.67 -15.63
C ALA A 368 -24.31 -26.15 -14.19
N PHE A 369 -23.67 -25.54 -13.19
CA PHE A 369 -23.93 -25.87 -11.78
C PHE A 369 -25.36 -25.50 -11.36
N GLY A 370 -25.92 -24.41 -11.90
CA GLY A 370 -27.30 -24.03 -11.70
C GLY A 370 -28.30 -25.10 -12.17
N LEU A 371 -28.08 -25.70 -13.36
CA LEU A 371 -28.90 -26.79 -13.87
C LEU A 371 -28.79 -28.07 -13.02
N VAL A 372 -27.58 -28.39 -12.51
CA VAL A 372 -27.38 -29.51 -11.58
C VAL A 372 -28.13 -29.29 -10.26
N LEU A 373 -28.05 -28.08 -9.68
CA LEU A 373 -28.78 -27.73 -8.46
C LEU A 373 -30.30 -27.74 -8.68
N GLN A 374 -30.80 -27.22 -9.81
CA GLN A 374 -32.22 -27.30 -10.17
C GLN A 374 -32.70 -28.75 -10.21
N LYS A 375 -31.94 -29.64 -10.88
CA LYS A 375 -32.27 -31.07 -11.02
C LYS A 375 -32.24 -31.83 -9.69
N HIS A 376 -31.20 -31.65 -8.88
CA HIS A 376 -30.96 -32.50 -7.70
C HIS A 376 -31.55 -31.93 -6.41
N ALA A 377 -31.51 -30.61 -6.18
CA ALA A 377 -32.04 -29.98 -4.98
C ALA A 377 -33.51 -29.51 -5.11
N LYS A 378 -34.11 -29.62 -6.31
CA LYS A 378 -35.50 -29.23 -6.63
C LYS A 378 -35.80 -27.75 -6.32
N VAL A 379 -34.85 -26.87 -6.63
CA VAL A 379 -34.91 -25.41 -6.43
C VAL A 379 -34.89 -24.66 -7.77
N LYS A 380 -35.41 -23.43 -7.84
CA LYS A 380 -35.34 -22.58 -9.04
C LYS A 380 -34.16 -21.60 -8.93
N ILE A 381 -32.98 -22.02 -9.38
CA ILE A 381 -31.82 -21.13 -9.53
C ILE A 381 -32.13 -20.00 -10.53
N LYS A 382 -31.91 -18.74 -10.16
CA LYS A 382 -32.11 -17.57 -11.05
C LYS A 382 -30.96 -17.44 -12.08
N THR A 383 -31.13 -16.59 -13.09
CA THR A 383 -30.03 -16.22 -14.00
C THR A 383 -28.99 -15.38 -13.28
N LEU A 384 -27.72 -15.37 -13.75
CA LEU A 384 -26.63 -14.59 -13.13
C LEU A 384 -26.92 -13.09 -13.02
N TYR A 385 -27.76 -12.53 -13.92
CA TYR A 385 -28.26 -11.15 -13.82
C TYR A 385 -29.19 -10.98 -12.60
N LEU A 386 -30.24 -11.81 -12.52
CA LEU A 386 -31.20 -11.77 -11.41
C LEU A 386 -30.61 -12.21 -10.06
N ALA A 387 -29.52 -13.00 -10.08
CA ALA A 387 -28.76 -13.37 -8.89
C ALA A 387 -27.97 -12.17 -8.31
N ARG A 388 -27.43 -11.30 -9.19
CA ARG A 388 -26.77 -10.05 -8.76
C ARG A 388 -27.77 -9.03 -8.22
N GLN A 389 -28.93 -8.90 -8.86
CA GLN A 389 -30.02 -8.09 -8.30
C GLN A 389 -30.45 -8.63 -6.92
N LEU A 390 -30.67 -9.94 -6.79
CA LEU A 390 -31.03 -10.57 -5.52
C LEU A 390 -29.98 -10.32 -4.41
N VAL A 391 -28.67 -10.40 -4.70
CA VAL A 391 -27.64 -10.19 -3.67
C VAL A 391 -27.52 -8.72 -3.26
N GLU A 392 -27.78 -7.78 -4.16
CA GLU A 392 -27.87 -6.35 -3.84
C GLU A 392 -29.08 -6.07 -2.93
N GLU A 393 -30.26 -6.56 -3.28
CA GLU A 393 -31.50 -6.48 -2.47
C GLU A 393 -31.32 -7.15 -1.09
N THR A 394 -30.77 -8.37 -1.05
CA THR A 394 -30.59 -9.15 0.20
C THR A 394 -29.52 -8.55 1.11
N SER A 395 -28.43 -8.02 0.56
CA SER A 395 -27.41 -7.33 1.35
C SER A 395 -27.86 -5.95 1.82
N GLY A 396 -28.60 -5.21 0.98
CA GLY A 396 -28.89 -3.79 1.19
C GLY A 396 -27.69 -2.88 0.90
N LEU A 397 -26.73 -3.35 0.09
CA LEU A 397 -25.50 -2.64 -0.23
C LEU A 397 -25.46 -2.22 -1.71
N THR A 398 -26.00 -1.03 -2.00
CA THR A 398 -25.97 -0.37 -3.31
C THR A 398 -24.80 0.64 -3.37
N PRO A 399 -24.00 0.66 -4.46
CA PRO A 399 -22.93 1.65 -4.63
C PRO A 399 -23.46 3.02 -5.08
N ILE A 400 -22.82 4.09 -4.63
CA ILE A 400 -23.06 5.46 -5.08
C ILE A 400 -22.03 5.79 -6.17
N ALA A 401 -22.50 6.15 -7.38
CA ALA A 401 -21.63 6.62 -8.45
C ALA A 401 -21.26 8.09 -8.23
N VAL A 402 -19.96 8.40 -8.20
CA VAL A 402 -19.43 9.74 -7.93
C VAL A 402 -18.60 10.23 -9.11
N ASP A 403 -18.86 11.45 -9.55
CA ASP A 403 -18.17 12.09 -10.68
C ASP A 403 -16.69 12.37 -10.38
N MET A 404 -15.82 12.17 -11.37
CA MET A 404 -14.39 12.45 -11.24
C MET A 404 -13.78 13.04 -12.51
N CYS A 405 -12.64 13.72 -12.33
CA CYS A 405 -11.81 14.17 -13.44
C CYS A 405 -11.42 12.99 -14.36
N PRO A 406 -11.50 13.14 -15.71
CA PRO A 406 -11.11 12.08 -16.64
C PRO A 406 -9.67 11.58 -16.45
N ALA A 407 -8.76 12.51 -16.12
CA ALA A 407 -7.35 12.25 -15.79
C ALA A 407 -7.10 11.90 -14.31
N SER A 408 -8.16 11.57 -13.54
CA SER A 408 -8.10 11.15 -12.13
C SER A 408 -7.48 12.16 -11.16
N CYS A 409 -7.46 13.45 -11.50
CA CYS A 409 -6.82 14.45 -10.65
C CYS A 409 -7.61 14.74 -9.36
N VAL A 410 -8.94 14.83 -9.45
CA VAL A 410 -9.88 15.11 -8.35
C VAL A 410 -11.17 14.30 -8.49
N GLY A 411 -11.85 14.05 -7.37
CA GLY A 411 -13.31 13.79 -7.33
C GLY A 411 -14.08 15.12 -7.32
N PHE A 412 -15.30 15.13 -7.88
CA PHE A 412 -16.18 16.30 -7.88
C PHE A 412 -17.15 16.25 -6.69
N THR A 413 -16.59 16.42 -5.49
CA THR A 413 -17.21 16.23 -4.17
C THR A 413 -16.99 17.45 -3.27
N GLY A 414 -17.83 17.63 -2.25
CA GLY A 414 -17.67 18.69 -1.24
C GLY A 414 -17.45 20.07 -1.87
N PRO A 415 -16.37 20.81 -1.53
CA PRO A 415 -16.04 22.09 -2.16
C PRO A 415 -15.89 22.08 -3.69
N ARG A 416 -15.79 20.89 -4.33
CA ARG A 416 -15.69 20.72 -5.79
C ARG A 416 -17.00 20.24 -6.43
N GLN A 417 -18.07 20.03 -5.66
CA GLN A 417 -19.31 19.37 -6.13
C GLN A 417 -20.09 20.15 -7.20
N HIS A 418 -19.96 21.47 -7.24
CA HIS A 418 -20.58 22.33 -8.26
C HIS A 418 -19.66 22.62 -9.46
N MET A 419 -18.42 22.13 -9.46
CA MET A 419 -17.47 22.41 -10.54
C MET A 419 -17.79 21.61 -11.80
N THR A 420 -17.78 22.29 -12.95
CA THR A 420 -17.97 21.72 -14.29
C THR A 420 -16.65 21.30 -14.96
N HIS A 421 -15.52 21.79 -14.46
CA HIS A 421 -14.17 21.56 -14.98
C HIS A 421 -13.18 21.28 -13.83
N CYS A 422 -12.15 20.48 -14.08
CA CYS A 422 -11.17 20.11 -13.06
C CYS A 422 -10.14 21.24 -12.80
N PRO A 423 -9.99 21.75 -11.56
CA PRO A 423 -9.04 22.83 -11.25
C PRO A 423 -7.56 22.44 -11.49
N MET A 424 -7.25 21.14 -11.49
CA MET A 424 -5.87 20.63 -11.58
C MET A 424 -5.41 20.28 -13.01
N CYS A 425 -6.27 20.45 -14.03
CA CYS A 425 -5.95 20.15 -15.44
C CYS A 425 -6.93 20.71 -16.51
N GLY A 426 -7.94 21.50 -16.14
CA GLY A 426 -8.91 22.11 -17.08
C GLY A 426 -9.93 21.16 -17.72
N LEU A 427 -9.76 19.84 -17.62
CA LEU A 427 -10.67 18.88 -18.26
C LEU A 427 -12.10 18.98 -17.73
N ALA A 428 -13.06 19.01 -18.66
CA ALA A 428 -14.49 19.01 -18.35
C ALA A 428 -14.92 17.73 -17.61
N ARG A 429 -15.84 17.92 -16.65
CA ARG A 429 -16.52 16.85 -15.90
C ARG A 429 -17.51 16.06 -16.77
N TYR A 430 -18.18 16.78 -17.67
CA TYR A 430 -19.33 16.28 -18.43
C TYR A 430 -19.09 16.22 -19.93
N ARG A 431 -19.85 15.36 -20.60
CA ARG A 431 -20.03 15.29 -22.05
C ARG A 431 -21.53 15.21 -22.38
N TYR A 432 -21.90 15.67 -23.57
CA TYR A 432 -23.27 15.55 -24.06
C TYR A 432 -23.45 14.26 -24.85
N VAL A 433 -24.56 13.55 -24.64
CA VAL A 433 -24.86 12.25 -25.26
C VAL A 433 -26.30 12.23 -25.79
N GLY A 434 -26.49 11.61 -26.95
CA GLY A 434 -27.79 11.46 -27.60
C GLY A 434 -28.34 12.74 -28.26
N ALA A 435 -29.39 12.59 -29.07
CA ALA A 435 -29.99 13.70 -29.82
C ALA A 435 -30.55 14.82 -28.91
N ARG A 436 -31.03 14.47 -27.71
CA ARG A 436 -31.52 15.41 -26.68
C ARG A 436 -30.39 16.11 -25.89
N ARG A 437 -29.12 15.90 -26.27
CA ARG A 437 -27.92 16.48 -25.62
C ARG A 437 -27.93 16.32 -24.10
N THR A 438 -28.26 15.13 -23.59
CA THR A 438 -28.24 14.85 -22.14
C THR A 438 -26.82 14.97 -21.61
N GLN A 439 -26.63 15.73 -20.53
CA GLN A 439 -25.34 15.90 -19.87
C GLN A 439 -25.03 14.66 -19.02
N VAL A 440 -23.89 14.01 -19.27
CA VAL A 440 -23.46 12.78 -18.58
C VAL A 440 -22.00 12.94 -18.19
N ALA A 441 -21.62 12.46 -17.00
CA ALA A 441 -20.23 12.47 -16.57
C ALA A 441 -19.31 11.74 -17.57
N VAL A 442 -18.13 12.29 -17.80
CA VAL A 442 -17.11 11.65 -18.66
C VAL A 442 -16.55 10.41 -17.96
N LYS A 443 -16.50 10.44 -16.61
CA LYS A 443 -15.92 9.38 -15.78
C LYS A 443 -16.46 9.45 -14.36
N THR A 444 -16.70 8.29 -13.77
CA THR A 444 -17.10 8.13 -12.37
C THR A 444 -16.19 7.12 -11.65
N TYR A 445 -16.26 7.12 -10.33
CA TYR A 445 -15.87 5.99 -9.48
C TYR A 445 -17.05 5.58 -8.61
N ASN A 446 -17.00 4.38 -8.03
CA ASN A 446 -18.01 3.94 -7.07
C ASN A 446 -17.50 4.19 -5.65
N TYR A 447 -18.33 4.84 -4.84
CA TYR A 447 -18.26 4.84 -3.39
C TYR A 447 -19.25 3.81 -2.85
N VAL A 448 -18.86 3.05 -1.84
CA VAL A 448 -19.61 1.97 -1.23
C VAL A 448 -19.82 2.34 0.25
N PRO A 449 -21.06 2.72 0.64
CA PRO A 449 -21.38 3.11 2.01
C PRO A 449 -21.05 2.00 3.02
N TYR A 450 -20.62 2.39 4.21
CA TYR A 450 -20.20 1.48 5.29
C TYR A 450 -21.37 1.09 6.21
N LEU A 451 -22.36 1.96 6.43
CA LEU A 451 -23.47 1.67 7.35
C LEU A 451 -24.22 0.36 7.08
N PRO A 452 -24.49 -0.08 5.83
CA PRO A 452 -25.15 -1.37 5.59
C PRO A 452 -24.38 -2.58 6.13
N ARG A 453 -23.04 -2.51 6.19
CA ARG A 453 -22.20 -3.57 6.82
C ARG A 453 -22.42 -3.62 8.33
N LEU A 454 -22.50 -2.46 8.99
CA LEU A 454 -22.76 -2.41 10.43
C LEU A 454 -24.18 -2.85 10.77
N ARG A 455 -25.19 -2.45 9.99
CA ARG A 455 -26.58 -2.92 10.13
C ARG A 455 -26.69 -4.44 9.95
N ALA A 456 -25.90 -5.05 9.05
CA ALA A 456 -25.82 -6.50 8.92
C ALA A 456 -25.15 -7.18 10.12
N TYR A 457 -24.01 -6.66 10.60
CA TYR A 457 -23.32 -7.22 11.76
C TYR A 457 -24.14 -7.13 13.05
N PHE A 458 -24.71 -5.97 13.40
CA PHE A 458 -25.53 -5.83 14.61
C PHE A 458 -26.90 -6.51 14.48
N GLY A 459 -27.49 -6.54 13.29
CA GLY A 459 -28.80 -7.19 13.06
C GLY A 459 -28.78 -8.72 13.22
N ASN A 460 -27.60 -9.36 13.25
CA ASN A 460 -27.45 -10.79 13.49
C ASN A 460 -26.90 -11.03 14.92
N GLU A 461 -27.59 -11.88 15.68
CA GLU A 461 -27.29 -12.27 17.06
C GLU A 461 -25.81 -12.63 17.30
N ALA A 462 -25.23 -13.49 16.47
CA ALA A 462 -23.86 -13.97 16.62
C ALA A 462 -22.81 -12.87 16.31
N TRP A 463 -23.06 -12.10 15.25
CA TRP A 463 -22.16 -11.02 14.82
C TRP A 463 -22.22 -9.82 15.76
N SER A 464 -23.38 -9.50 16.33
CA SER A 464 -23.53 -8.45 17.33
C SER A 464 -22.70 -8.71 18.59
N ARG A 465 -22.59 -9.97 19.04
CA ARG A 465 -21.71 -10.35 20.16
C ARG A 465 -20.24 -10.06 19.85
N LEU A 466 -19.78 -10.47 18.66
CA LEU A 466 -18.39 -10.26 18.22
C LEU A 466 -18.03 -8.78 18.11
N MET A 467 -18.97 -7.93 17.67
CA MET A 467 -18.80 -6.49 17.56
C MET A 467 -18.56 -5.76 18.90
N ARG A 468 -18.69 -6.43 20.04
CA ARG A 468 -18.40 -5.88 21.38
C ARG A 468 -16.95 -6.08 21.82
N TYR A 469 -16.17 -6.90 21.11
CA TYR A 469 -14.78 -7.24 21.47
C TYR A 469 -13.93 -6.01 21.80
N TRP A 470 -14.07 -4.94 21.01
CA TRP A 470 -13.34 -3.68 21.19
C TRP A 470 -13.66 -2.99 22.53
N GLY A 471 -14.95 -2.75 22.83
CA GLY A 471 -15.35 -2.09 24.08
C GLY A 471 -15.07 -2.93 25.32
N GLN A 472 -15.26 -4.26 25.22
CA GLN A 472 -15.01 -5.20 26.31
C GLN A 472 -13.52 -5.24 26.69
N ARG A 473 -12.63 -5.36 25.69
CA ARG A 473 -11.17 -5.32 25.89
C ARG A 473 -10.68 -3.90 26.26
N GLY A 474 -11.34 -2.87 25.75
CA GLY A 474 -11.09 -1.47 26.07
C GLY A 474 -11.40 -1.08 27.52
N ARG A 475 -12.46 -1.64 28.12
CA ARG A 475 -12.72 -1.53 29.58
C ARG A 475 -11.63 -2.22 30.39
N ALA A 476 -11.34 -3.49 30.10
CA ALA A 476 -10.29 -4.23 30.81
C ALA A 476 -8.90 -3.57 30.68
N THR A 477 -8.69 -2.75 29.66
CA THR A 477 -7.52 -1.87 29.52
C THR A 477 -7.62 -0.64 30.42
N GLU A 478 -8.75 0.07 30.45
CA GLU A 478 -8.97 1.21 31.35
C GLU A 478 -8.82 0.82 32.83
N ASP A 479 -9.34 -0.34 33.22
CA ASP A 479 -9.21 -0.91 34.57
C ASP A 479 -7.75 -1.17 34.97
N ALA A 480 -6.85 -1.40 33.99
CA ALA A 480 -5.44 -1.72 34.22
C ALA A 480 -4.51 -0.49 34.32
N PHE A 481 -5.05 0.74 34.27
CA PHE A 481 -4.27 1.97 34.40
C PHE A 481 -4.75 2.83 35.58
N SER A 482 -3.81 3.40 36.32
CA SER A 482 -4.11 4.39 37.36
C SER A 482 -3.97 5.81 36.82
N PHE A 483 -4.80 6.73 37.32
CA PHE A 483 -4.85 8.12 36.88
C PHE A 483 -4.70 9.10 38.03
N THR A 484 -4.12 10.27 37.74
CA THR A 484 -4.06 11.42 38.64
C THR A 484 -4.17 12.68 37.79
N ASP A 485 -5.08 13.59 38.14
CA ASP A 485 -5.42 14.80 37.38
C ASP A 485 -5.72 14.54 35.88
N GLY A 486 -6.30 13.36 35.58
CA GLY A 486 -6.62 12.90 34.23
C GLY A 486 -5.44 12.29 33.45
N LEU A 487 -4.21 12.42 33.93
CA LEU A 487 -3.02 11.79 33.35
C LEU A 487 -2.84 10.38 33.89
N ALA A 488 -2.42 9.45 33.03
CA ALA A 488 -2.06 8.09 33.46
C ALA A 488 -0.74 8.12 34.24
N THR A 489 -0.74 7.60 35.46
CA THR A 489 0.41 7.60 36.37
C THR A 489 1.04 6.22 36.55
N SER A 490 0.29 5.14 36.32
CA SER A 490 0.84 3.78 36.27
C SER A 490 -0.02 2.85 35.39
N CYS A 491 0.54 1.70 35.06
CA CYS A 491 -0.09 0.58 34.36
C CYS A 491 0.21 -0.69 35.17
N GLU A 492 -0.74 -1.61 35.26
CA GLU A 492 -0.48 -2.92 35.87
C GLU A 492 0.64 -3.67 35.11
N ALA A 493 1.58 -4.26 35.84
CA ALA A 493 2.69 -5.01 35.24
C ALA A 493 2.25 -6.26 34.46
N GLY A 494 1.03 -6.75 34.73
CA GLY A 494 0.39 -7.86 34.01
C GLY A 494 -0.45 -7.45 32.80
N HIS A 495 -0.61 -6.15 32.50
CA HIS A 495 -1.32 -5.70 31.30
C HIS A 495 -0.58 -6.14 30.03
N VAL A 496 -1.35 -6.50 29.00
CA VAL A 496 -0.82 -7.05 27.74
C VAL A 496 -1.32 -6.25 26.56
N PHE A 497 -0.42 -5.44 26.01
CA PHE A 497 -0.58 -4.66 24.78
C PHE A 497 -0.49 -5.60 23.56
N GLY A 498 -1.64 -6.08 23.07
CA GLY A 498 -1.75 -7.01 21.93
C GLY A 498 -2.59 -6.50 20.75
N ASP A 499 -3.47 -5.53 21.00
CA ASP A 499 -4.38 -4.91 20.03
C ASP A 499 -4.61 -3.40 20.28
N LEU A 500 -5.27 -2.72 19.34
CA LEU A 500 -5.37 -1.25 19.29
C LEU A 500 -6.27 -0.60 20.34
N CYS A 501 -7.01 -1.39 21.12
CA CYS A 501 -7.76 -0.92 22.28
C CYS A 501 -6.94 -0.96 23.58
N ASP A 502 -5.71 -1.52 23.55
CA ASP A 502 -4.90 -1.76 24.74
C ASP A 502 -3.95 -0.60 25.10
N GLY A 503 -3.83 0.39 24.22
CA GLY A 503 -2.89 1.51 24.34
C GLY A 503 -3.50 2.83 24.80
N MET A 504 -2.61 3.76 25.17
CA MET A 504 -2.97 5.07 25.74
C MET A 504 -3.93 5.91 24.88
N SER A 505 -3.98 5.70 23.56
CA SER A 505 -4.93 6.38 22.68
C SER A 505 -6.38 5.96 22.92
N HIS A 506 -6.64 4.68 23.21
CA HIS A 506 -7.99 4.22 23.51
C HIS A 506 -8.48 4.78 24.85
N ILE A 507 -7.63 4.72 25.88
CA ILE A 507 -7.84 5.37 27.19
C ILE A 507 -8.19 6.86 27.02
N ARG A 508 -7.37 7.62 26.28
CA ARG A 508 -7.66 9.03 25.97
C ARG A 508 -9.01 9.22 25.27
N HIS A 509 -9.47 8.28 24.45
CA HIS A 509 -10.80 8.36 23.83
C HIS A 509 -11.93 8.12 24.83
N ARG A 510 -11.76 7.18 25.77
CA ARG A 510 -12.71 6.90 26.86
C ARG A 510 -12.88 8.08 27.81
N GLN A 511 -11.76 8.69 28.23
CA GLN A 511 -11.74 9.94 29.00
C GLN A 511 -12.48 11.10 28.29
N HIS A 512 -12.49 11.11 26.95
CA HIS A 512 -13.23 12.07 26.14
C HIS A 512 -14.62 11.54 25.70
N GLY A 513 -15.24 10.67 26.50
CA GLY A 513 -16.65 10.27 26.37
C GLY A 513 -16.97 9.34 25.20
N ARG A 514 -16.00 8.64 24.61
CA ARG A 514 -16.18 7.70 23.49
C ARG A 514 -15.90 6.26 23.91
N PHE A 515 -16.56 5.30 23.27
CA PHE A 515 -16.54 3.87 23.59
C PHE A 515 -17.09 3.54 24.99
N LEU A 516 -17.97 4.38 25.54
CA LEU A 516 -18.64 4.09 26.81
C LEU A 516 -19.69 2.97 26.67
N ASP A 517 -20.34 2.87 25.51
CA ASP A 517 -21.13 1.71 25.08
C ASP A 517 -20.26 0.75 24.24
N ASP A 518 -20.31 -0.55 24.53
CA ASP A 518 -19.57 -1.62 23.80
C ASP A 518 -19.87 -1.67 22.29
N ARG A 519 -21.01 -1.11 21.88
CA ARG A 519 -21.51 -1.13 20.50
C ARG A 519 -21.02 0.05 19.66
N GLU A 520 -20.29 1.01 20.24
CA GLU A 520 -19.65 2.06 19.45
C GLU A 520 -18.51 1.49 18.61
N VAL A 521 -18.48 1.85 17.32
CA VAL A 521 -17.62 1.19 16.34
C VAL A 521 -16.36 1.98 16.05
N ALA A 522 -15.21 1.45 16.47
CA ALA A 522 -13.90 1.87 16.05
C ALA A 522 -13.62 1.41 14.60
N VAL A 523 -13.12 2.33 13.78
CA VAL A 523 -12.64 2.01 12.42
C VAL A 523 -11.27 2.62 12.14
N ALA A 524 -10.53 1.99 11.23
CA ALA A 524 -9.37 2.57 10.58
C ALA A 524 -9.55 2.56 9.05
N ILE A 525 -8.93 3.51 8.36
CA ILE A 525 -8.79 3.46 6.90
C ILE A 525 -7.45 2.79 6.57
N SER A 526 -7.43 1.89 5.58
CA SER A 526 -6.19 1.38 4.97
C SER A 526 -6.16 1.70 3.48
N THR A 527 -5.03 2.18 2.94
CA THR A 527 -5.00 2.74 1.58
C THR A 527 -3.64 2.68 0.88
N ASP A 528 -3.64 2.25 -0.40
CA ASP A 528 -2.44 2.07 -1.23
C ASP A 528 -2.74 2.24 -2.76
N GLY A 529 -1.70 2.50 -3.56
CA GLY A 529 -1.71 2.69 -5.01
C GLY A 529 -1.35 1.46 -5.86
N ALA A 530 -2.26 0.51 -5.99
CA ALA A 530 -2.07 -0.72 -6.77
C ALA A 530 -1.86 -0.52 -8.30
N GLN A 531 -0.69 -0.85 -8.86
CA GLN A 531 -0.53 -1.03 -10.32
C GLN A 531 -1.22 -2.33 -10.79
N LEU A 532 -2.14 -2.23 -11.77
CA LEU A 532 -2.96 -3.35 -12.22
C LEU A 532 -2.40 -4.13 -13.43
N LEU A 533 -1.63 -3.50 -14.33
CA LEU A 533 -1.11 -4.15 -15.54
C LEU A 533 0.42 -4.06 -15.61
N SER A 534 1.08 -5.20 -15.84
CA SER A 534 2.54 -5.34 -15.76
C SER A 534 3.34 -4.70 -16.91
N ASN A 535 2.69 -4.09 -17.91
CA ASN A 535 3.36 -3.56 -19.10
C ASN A 535 2.85 -2.20 -19.58
N ARG A 536 3.63 -1.15 -19.31
CA ARG A 536 3.75 0.12 -20.08
C ARG A 536 2.48 0.95 -20.36
N ARG A 537 1.38 0.72 -19.65
CA ARG A 537 0.30 1.71 -19.50
C ARG A 537 0.25 2.17 -18.06
N ASN A 538 0.06 3.48 -17.85
CA ASN A 538 -0.26 4.05 -16.55
C ASN A 538 -1.60 3.42 -16.11
N SER A 539 -1.49 2.47 -15.18
CA SER A 539 -2.54 1.50 -14.84
C SER A 539 -2.68 1.34 -13.32
N SER A 540 -2.31 2.38 -12.57
CA SER A 540 -2.56 2.46 -11.13
C SER A 540 -4.05 2.59 -10.86
N ALA A 541 -4.56 1.84 -9.90
CA ALA A 541 -5.73 2.20 -9.10
C ALA A 541 -5.24 2.77 -7.76
N TRP A 542 -6.12 3.44 -7.02
CA TRP A 542 -5.90 3.73 -5.60
C TRP A 542 -7.02 3.06 -4.80
N LEU A 543 -6.67 2.21 -3.84
CA LEU A 543 -7.61 1.45 -3.03
C LEU A 543 -7.83 2.14 -1.68
N VAL A 544 -9.07 2.11 -1.19
CA VAL A 544 -9.41 2.58 0.16
C VAL A 544 -10.29 1.53 0.83
N LEU A 545 -9.78 0.99 1.93
CA LEU A 545 -10.44 0.04 2.81
C LEU A 545 -10.89 0.73 4.09
N VAL A 546 -12.02 0.32 4.64
CA VAL A 546 -12.41 0.55 6.03
C VAL A 546 -12.28 -0.77 6.77
N GLN A 547 -11.55 -0.75 7.88
CA GLN A 547 -11.33 -1.90 8.77
C GLN A 547 -12.23 -1.75 10.00
N THR A 548 -13.08 -2.75 10.25
CA THR A 548 -13.95 -2.81 11.43
C THR A 548 -13.14 -3.27 12.64
N LEU A 549 -12.60 -2.35 13.44
CA LEU A 549 -11.72 -2.70 14.57
C LEU A 549 -12.47 -3.46 15.68
N ASN A 550 -13.81 -3.31 15.75
CA ASN A 550 -14.69 -4.08 16.61
C ASN A 550 -14.69 -5.59 16.38
N LEU A 551 -14.23 -6.09 15.23
CA LEU A 551 -14.02 -7.53 15.05
C LEU A 551 -12.74 -7.98 15.76
N PRO A 552 -12.71 -9.17 16.38
CA PRO A 552 -11.48 -9.73 16.95
C PRO A 552 -10.43 -10.00 15.84
N PRO A 553 -9.11 -9.99 16.15
CA PRO A 553 -8.05 -10.17 15.17
C PRO A 553 -8.18 -11.39 14.24
N SER A 554 -8.76 -12.49 14.71
CA SER A 554 -9.03 -13.72 13.93
C SER A 554 -10.03 -13.54 12.77
N LEU A 555 -10.79 -12.44 12.77
CA LEU A 555 -11.77 -12.09 11.74
C LEU A 555 -11.46 -10.75 11.07
N ARG A 556 -10.97 -9.78 11.84
CA ARG A 556 -10.73 -8.39 11.41
C ARG A 556 -9.93 -8.26 10.13
N PHE A 557 -8.95 -9.15 9.92
CA PHE A 557 -8.01 -9.10 8.80
C PHE A 557 -8.35 -10.07 7.66
N ALA A 558 -9.40 -10.88 7.81
CA ALA A 558 -9.87 -11.75 6.73
C ALA A 558 -10.46 -10.91 5.57
N VAL A 559 -10.31 -11.42 4.35
CA VAL A 559 -10.61 -10.71 3.09
C VAL A 559 -12.06 -10.23 3.04
N ASP A 560 -13.02 -11.03 3.50
CA ASP A 560 -14.45 -10.73 3.39
C ASP A 560 -14.95 -9.72 4.44
N HIS A 561 -14.19 -9.55 5.53
CA HIS A 561 -14.45 -8.52 6.55
C HIS A 561 -13.78 -7.17 6.24
N GLN A 562 -12.93 -7.10 5.20
CA GLN A 562 -12.47 -5.82 4.66
C GLN A 562 -13.61 -5.13 3.90
N HIS A 563 -13.88 -3.87 4.23
CA HIS A 563 -14.82 -3.06 3.47
C HIS A 563 -14.09 -2.20 2.44
N VAL A 564 -14.10 -2.61 1.16
CA VAL A 564 -13.56 -1.79 0.07
C VAL A 564 -14.53 -0.62 -0.20
N SER A 565 -14.29 0.52 0.44
CA SER A 565 -15.21 1.67 0.35
C SER A 565 -15.12 2.37 -1.00
N LEU A 566 -13.93 2.49 -1.60
CA LEU A 566 -13.80 3.00 -2.97
C LEU A 566 -12.52 2.52 -3.66
N ILE A 567 -12.57 2.56 -5.00
CA ILE A 567 -11.40 2.35 -5.87
C ILE A 567 -11.32 3.53 -6.83
N VAL A 568 -10.26 4.35 -6.74
CA VAL A 568 -10.02 5.42 -7.71
C VAL A 568 -9.38 4.81 -8.96
N PRO A 569 -10.03 4.85 -10.13
CA PRO A 569 -9.45 4.34 -11.37
C PRO A 569 -8.38 5.30 -11.91
N GLY A 570 -7.30 4.77 -12.46
CA GLY A 570 -6.24 5.56 -13.12
C GLY A 570 -6.69 6.24 -14.43
N PRO A 571 -5.77 6.90 -15.16
CA PRO A 571 -4.46 6.35 -15.47
C PRO A 571 -3.37 6.59 -14.42
N GLY A 572 -3.34 7.76 -13.78
CA GLY A 572 -2.37 8.08 -12.72
C GLY A 572 -2.94 7.82 -11.32
N ALA A 573 -2.08 7.92 -10.31
CA ALA A 573 -2.53 8.09 -8.93
C ALA A 573 -3.27 9.43 -8.77
N PRO A 574 -4.21 9.56 -7.81
CA PRO A 574 -4.90 10.83 -7.57
C PRO A 574 -3.92 11.95 -7.20
N LYS A 575 -4.12 13.15 -7.78
CA LYS A 575 -3.36 14.36 -7.39
C LYS A 575 -3.84 14.88 -6.03
N ASP A 576 -5.15 14.79 -5.80
CA ASP A 576 -5.87 15.25 -4.62
C ASP A 576 -6.71 14.07 -4.12
N LEU A 577 -6.13 13.27 -3.21
CA LEU A 577 -6.75 12.05 -2.69
C LEU A 577 -7.97 12.38 -1.80
N ASP A 578 -7.91 13.47 -1.04
CA ASP A 578 -8.98 13.88 -0.12
C ASP A 578 -10.30 14.13 -0.87
N SER A 579 -10.24 14.69 -2.08
CA SER A 579 -11.41 14.85 -2.96
C SER A 579 -12.07 13.53 -3.39
N PHE A 580 -11.39 12.39 -3.26
CA PHE A 580 -12.01 11.08 -3.47
C PHE A 580 -12.56 10.50 -2.16
N LEU A 581 -11.90 10.80 -1.03
CA LEU A 581 -12.29 10.35 0.32
C LEU A 581 -13.52 11.09 0.90
N TRP A 582 -13.84 12.28 0.38
CA TRP A 582 -14.91 13.14 0.92
C TRP A 582 -16.25 12.43 1.23
N PRO A 583 -16.80 11.52 0.39
CA PRO A 583 -18.07 10.84 0.71
C PRO A 583 -17.98 9.93 1.94
N LEU A 584 -16.85 9.25 2.11
CA LEU A 584 -16.55 8.40 3.28
C LEU A 584 -16.32 9.26 4.53
N PHE A 585 -15.67 10.42 4.37
CA PHE A 585 -15.50 11.40 5.45
C PHE A 585 -16.86 11.95 5.91
N SER A 586 -17.78 12.28 4.98
CA SER A 586 -19.15 12.71 5.31
C SER A 586 -19.94 11.63 6.06
N GLU A 587 -19.92 10.36 5.61
CA GLU A 587 -20.61 9.26 6.30
C GLU A 587 -20.07 9.09 7.73
N ILE A 588 -18.75 9.01 7.90
CA ILE A 588 -18.16 8.80 9.23
C ILE A 588 -18.34 10.04 10.12
N ALA A 589 -18.26 11.27 9.60
CA ALA A 589 -18.52 12.48 10.37
C ALA A 589 -19.94 12.45 10.97
N SER A 590 -20.95 12.18 10.12
CA SER A 590 -22.34 12.08 10.54
C SER A 590 -22.57 10.94 11.55
N LEU A 591 -21.95 9.77 11.33
CA LEU A 591 -22.06 8.62 12.23
C LEU A 591 -21.26 8.78 13.54
N SER A 592 -20.26 9.64 13.59
CA SER A 592 -19.53 9.98 14.82
C SER A 592 -20.33 10.99 15.67
N GLU A 593 -20.85 12.03 15.02
CA GLU A 593 -21.52 13.17 15.65
C GLU A 593 -22.94 12.83 16.09
N HIS A 594 -23.78 12.46 15.11
CA HIS A 594 -25.19 12.19 15.30
C HIS A 594 -25.44 10.70 15.57
N GLY A 595 -24.68 9.82 14.92
CA GLY A 595 -24.94 8.38 14.92
C GLY A 595 -26.24 8.03 14.19
N THR A 596 -26.69 6.79 14.29
CA THR A 596 -27.93 6.32 13.66
C THR A 596 -28.54 5.16 14.45
N MET A 597 -29.85 5.00 14.39
CA MET A 597 -30.52 3.90 15.09
C MET A 597 -30.33 2.59 14.33
N VAL A 598 -29.93 1.55 15.05
CA VAL A 598 -29.66 0.19 14.55
C VAL A 598 -30.24 -0.83 15.52
N TRP A 599 -30.73 -1.95 14.98
CA TRP A 599 -31.21 -3.07 15.78
C TRP A 599 -30.06 -3.96 16.23
N ASP A 600 -30.03 -4.33 17.50
CA ASP A 600 -29.11 -5.29 18.06
C ASP A 600 -29.77 -6.67 18.18
N GLY A 601 -29.37 -7.61 17.33
CA GLY A 601 -29.86 -8.99 17.34
C GLY A 601 -29.42 -9.82 18.56
N SER A 602 -28.44 -9.38 19.35
CA SER A 602 -28.00 -10.08 20.58
C SER A 602 -28.69 -9.57 21.84
N GLN A 603 -29.22 -8.34 21.86
CA GLN A 603 -30.01 -7.80 22.98
C GLN A 603 -31.49 -7.64 22.66
N ALA A 604 -31.88 -7.79 21.38
CA ALA A 604 -33.24 -7.59 20.88
C ALA A 604 -33.80 -6.18 21.17
N GLU A 605 -32.98 -5.15 20.97
CA GLU A 605 -33.32 -3.74 21.20
C GLU A 605 -32.80 -2.83 20.08
N TRP A 606 -33.39 -1.64 19.96
CA TRP A 606 -32.87 -0.54 19.13
C TRP A 606 -31.87 0.30 19.93
N PHE A 607 -30.69 0.56 19.36
CA PHE A 607 -29.65 1.40 19.99
C PHE A 607 -29.09 2.44 19.01
N ARG A 608 -28.48 3.50 19.56
CA ARG A 608 -27.89 4.60 18.78
C ARG A 608 -26.42 4.29 18.47
N LEU A 609 -26.17 3.68 17.32
CA LEU A 609 -24.84 3.36 16.82
C LEU A 609 -24.04 4.63 16.52
N ARG A 610 -22.86 4.77 17.14
CA ARG A 610 -21.80 5.72 16.73
C ARG A 610 -20.64 5.00 16.05
N VAL A 611 -19.94 5.72 15.17
CA VAL A 611 -18.74 5.23 14.45
C VAL A 611 -17.61 6.24 14.55
N HIS A 612 -16.44 5.80 15.04
CA HIS A 612 -15.28 6.66 15.30
C HIS A 612 -14.04 6.18 14.52
N LEU A 613 -13.53 7.03 13.64
CA LEU A 613 -12.32 6.77 12.86
C LEU A 613 -11.07 7.10 13.67
N LEU A 614 -10.25 6.09 13.94
CA LEU A 614 -9.10 6.16 14.86
C LEU A 614 -7.74 6.30 14.15
N GLY A 615 -7.67 6.07 12.84
CA GLY A 615 -6.43 6.26 12.09
C GLY A 615 -6.49 5.93 10.60
N VAL A 616 -5.40 6.27 9.91
CA VAL A 616 -5.12 5.86 8.53
C VAL A 616 -3.82 5.08 8.49
N PHE A 617 -3.96 3.77 8.28
CA PHE A 617 -2.86 2.85 8.11
C PHE A 617 -2.43 2.87 6.64
N ALA A 618 -1.18 3.18 6.35
CA ALA A 618 -0.71 3.41 4.98
C ALA A 618 0.82 3.24 4.90
N ASP A 619 1.34 2.91 3.71
CA ASP A 619 2.78 2.96 3.47
C ASP A 619 3.32 4.40 3.63
N GLN A 620 4.64 4.59 3.79
CA GLN A 620 5.17 5.92 4.09
C GLN A 620 4.81 7.01 3.04
N PRO A 621 4.91 6.75 1.71
CA PRO A 621 4.36 7.60 0.65
C PRO A 621 2.86 7.92 0.76
N ALA A 622 1.98 6.94 0.96
CA ALA A 622 0.53 7.12 1.08
C ALA A 622 0.15 7.84 2.37
N SER A 623 0.83 7.50 3.48
CA SER A 623 0.68 8.15 4.78
C SER A 623 1.03 9.63 4.70
N ALA A 624 2.13 10.01 4.03
CA ALA A 624 2.47 11.41 3.79
C ALA A 624 1.42 12.14 2.94
N LYS A 625 0.84 11.47 1.94
CA LYS A 625 -0.25 12.05 1.11
C LYS A 625 -1.52 12.36 1.91
N VAL A 626 -1.92 11.53 2.87
CA VAL A 626 -3.16 11.72 3.65
C VAL A 626 -2.93 12.54 4.92
N SER A 627 -1.75 12.48 5.53
CA SER A 627 -1.43 13.28 6.73
C SER A 627 -0.89 14.68 6.41
N HIS A 628 -0.46 14.90 5.18
CA HIS A 628 0.21 16.12 4.67
C HIS A 628 1.41 16.57 5.52
N PHE A 629 2.11 15.63 6.14
CA PHE A 629 3.50 15.85 6.52
C PHE A 629 4.35 15.79 5.24
N VAL A 630 5.48 16.49 5.22
CA VAL A 630 6.40 16.52 4.06
C VAL A 630 7.02 15.16 3.72
N GLY A 631 6.91 14.19 4.63
CA GLY A 631 7.44 12.83 4.48
C GLY A 631 8.96 12.77 4.51
N GLY A 632 9.52 11.58 4.26
CA GLY A 632 10.95 11.29 4.38
C GLY A 632 11.90 12.01 3.43
N CYS A 633 11.40 12.92 2.58
CA CYS A 633 12.22 13.80 1.73
C CYS A 633 12.32 15.24 2.28
N GLY A 634 11.65 15.57 3.38
CA GLY A 634 11.71 16.90 4.01
C GLY A 634 12.73 16.98 5.14
N LEU A 635 13.18 18.22 5.43
CA LEU A 635 14.17 18.51 6.47
C LEU A 635 13.73 18.08 7.88
N TYR A 636 12.42 18.09 8.14
CA TYR A 636 11.79 17.57 9.35
C TYR A 636 10.80 16.45 8.98
N GLY A 637 11.28 15.46 8.22
CA GLY A 637 10.46 14.41 7.61
C GLY A 637 9.92 13.34 8.56
N CYS A 638 10.36 13.31 9.82
CA CYS A 638 9.76 12.46 10.85
C CYS A 638 8.48 13.11 11.40
N ARG A 639 7.43 12.29 11.61
CA ARG A 639 6.19 12.76 12.24
C ARG A 639 6.29 12.78 13.77
N PHE A 640 6.90 11.75 14.34
CA PHE A 640 6.93 11.47 15.78
C PHE A 640 7.91 12.38 16.54
N CYS A 641 9.02 12.77 15.92
CA CYS A 641 9.99 13.69 16.49
C CYS A 641 10.40 14.81 15.54
N THR A 642 11.21 15.72 16.07
CA THR A 642 11.63 16.99 15.45
C THR A 642 13.10 16.97 15.00
N ILE A 643 13.69 15.78 14.83
CA ILE A 643 15.06 15.64 14.29
C ILE A 643 15.19 16.34 12.93
N ARG A 644 16.17 17.24 12.84
CA ARG A 644 16.60 17.86 11.59
C ARG A 644 17.40 16.84 10.77
N ALA A 645 16.99 16.60 9.54
CA ALA A 645 17.71 15.74 8.60
C ALA A 645 19.01 16.40 8.12
N VAL A 646 19.96 15.57 7.68
CA VAL A 646 21.21 15.98 7.00
C VAL A 646 20.97 16.00 5.49
N ARG A 647 21.37 17.08 4.81
CA ARG A 647 21.34 17.20 3.33
C ARG A 647 22.66 16.73 2.71
N ASN A 648 22.57 16.15 1.51
CA ASN A 648 23.71 15.71 0.70
C ASN A 648 23.50 16.14 -0.76
N GLU A 649 24.05 17.29 -1.14
CA GLU A 649 23.91 17.86 -2.49
C GLU A 649 24.53 16.99 -3.59
N THR A 650 25.56 16.19 -3.29
CA THR A 650 26.15 15.20 -4.22
C THR A 650 25.15 14.13 -4.68
N SER A 651 24.00 14.01 -3.99
CA SER A 651 22.88 13.12 -4.31
C SER A 651 21.59 13.88 -4.70
N GLY A 652 21.67 15.19 -4.97
CA GLY A 652 20.52 16.06 -5.21
C GLY A 652 19.83 16.51 -3.92
N HIS A 653 18.50 16.70 -3.94
CA HIS A 653 17.72 17.09 -2.75
C HIS A 653 17.50 15.93 -1.76
N ALA A 654 18.46 15.01 -1.62
CA ALA A 654 18.37 13.88 -0.70
C ALA A 654 18.58 14.33 0.75
N VAL A 655 17.84 13.70 1.67
CA VAL A 655 17.93 13.94 3.12
C VAL A 655 17.99 12.63 3.90
N TYR A 656 18.75 12.64 4.98
CA TYR A 656 19.07 11.47 5.80
C TYR A 656 18.94 11.77 7.29
N PHE A 657 18.69 10.75 8.11
CA PHE A 657 18.29 10.89 9.51
C PHE A 657 19.26 10.18 10.48
N PRO A 658 20.58 10.51 10.45
CA PRO A 658 21.52 9.96 11.43
C PRO A 658 21.28 10.55 12.81
N LEU A 659 21.68 9.83 13.86
CA LEU A 659 21.81 10.35 15.21
C LEU A 659 22.94 11.40 15.24
N ALA A 660 24.12 11.03 14.76
CA ALA A 660 25.29 11.91 14.75
C ALA A 660 25.18 13.09 13.76
N ALA A 661 25.75 14.25 14.12
CA ALA A 661 25.89 15.39 13.22
C ALA A 661 26.96 15.17 12.13
N LYS A 662 26.51 14.71 10.95
CA LYS A 662 27.30 14.40 9.72
C LYS A 662 27.33 15.57 8.73
N LEU A 663 28.24 15.53 7.76
CA LEU A 663 28.41 16.51 6.66
C LEU A 663 28.48 17.98 7.16
N ARG A 664 29.23 18.23 8.23
CA ARG A 664 29.26 19.53 8.95
C ARG A 664 29.85 20.70 8.14
N SER A 665 30.70 20.42 7.17
CA SER A 665 31.27 21.42 6.26
C SER A 665 30.23 22.07 5.35
N HIS A 666 29.12 21.38 5.09
CA HIS A 666 28.04 21.86 4.23
C HIS A 666 27.17 22.90 4.97
N PRO A 667 26.99 24.13 4.45
CA PRO A 667 26.27 25.20 5.14
C PRO A 667 24.86 24.81 5.64
N LEU A 668 24.10 24.04 4.85
CA LEU A 668 22.75 23.61 5.21
C LEU A 668 22.69 22.58 6.35
N ASN A 669 23.83 22.04 6.78
CA ASN A 669 23.98 21.11 7.92
C ASN A 669 24.62 21.77 9.15
N GLN A 670 25.11 23.02 9.05
CA GLN A 670 25.68 23.76 10.18
C GLN A 670 24.63 23.99 11.27
N GLY A 671 25.10 24.03 12.53
CA GLY A 671 24.25 24.14 13.73
C GLY A 671 23.42 22.89 14.03
N ARG A 672 23.56 21.79 13.29
CA ARG A 672 22.85 20.54 13.60
C ARG A 672 23.53 19.82 14.77
N GLN A 673 22.78 19.61 15.86
CA GLN A 673 23.21 18.76 16.97
C GLN A 673 23.26 17.26 16.61
N SER A 674 23.95 16.48 17.44
CA SER A 674 23.80 15.02 17.52
C SER A 674 22.62 14.69 18.44
N TYR A 675 21.97 13.56 18.23
CA TYR A 675 20.80 13.11 19.03
C TYR A 675 21.10 11.81 19.78
N VAL A 676 20.55 11.68 21.00
CA VAL A 676 20.61 10.44 21.79
C VAL A 676 19.35 9.62 21.49
N PRO A 677 19.46 8.34 21.06
CA PRO A 677 18.32 7.57 20.54
C PRO A 677 17.17 7.34 21.54
N SER A 678 17.44 7.27 22.85
CA SER A 678 16.43 7.17 23.92
C SER A 678 15.97 8.53 24.48
N LYS A 679 16.43 9.65 23.90
CA LYS A 679 16.03 11.02 24.27
C LYS A 679 15.81 11.88 23.02
N LEU A 680 14.97 11.38 22.12
CA LEU A 680 14.59 12.10 20.91
C LEU A 680 13.71 13.32 21.24
N PRO A 681 13.85 14.45 20.52
CA PRO A 681 12.97 15.60 20.72
C PRO A 681 11.61 15.33 20.05
N LEU A 682 10.75 14.60 20.77
CA LEU A 682 9.41 14.22 20.31
C LEU A 682 8.58 15.45 19.95
N ARG A 683 7.69 15.29 18.95
CA ARG A 683 6.80 16.35 18.47
C ARG A 683 5.60 16.46 19.41
N THR A 684 5.22 17.67 19.80
CA THR A 684 3.99 17.89 20.59
C THR A 684 2.80 18.29 19.72
N VAL A 685 1.59 18.15 20.27
CA VAL A 685 0.36 18.62 19.60
C VAL A 685 0.38 20.14 19.40
N ASP A 686 0.96 20.90 20.32
CA ASP A 686 1.00 22.37 20.25
C ASP A 686 1.99 22.88 19.19
N GLN A 687 3.12 22.20 19.02
CA GLN A 687 4.02 22.42 17.90
C GLN A 687 3.32 22.15 16.55
N TYR A 688 2.47 21.12 16.48
CA TYR A 688 1.66 20.83 15.30
C TYR A 688 0.56 21.88 15.08
N ARG A 689 -0.18 22.26 16.13
CA ARG A 689 -1.19 23.33 16.11
C ARG A 689 -0.61 24.64 15.61
N LEU A 690 0.54 25.07 16.14
CA LEU A 690 1.21 26.30 15.74
C LEU A 690 1.71 26.25 14.28
N ALA A 691 2.23 25.10 13.83
CA ALA A 691 2.57 24.91 12.42
C ALA A 691 1.35 25.02 11.50
N VAL A 692 0.21 24.42 11.87
CA VAL A 692 -1.06 24.54 11.13
C VAL A 692 -1.59 25.97 11.15
N ALA A 693 -1.53 26.66 12.29
CA ALA A 693 -1.95 28.05 12.41
C ALA A 693 -1.14 28.99 11.51
N ARG A 694 0.20 28.85 11.49
CA ARG A 694 1.11 29.56 10.57
C ARG A 694 0.80 29.30 9.09
N LEU A 695 0.29 28.10 8.75
CA LEU A 695 -0.13 27.75 7.39
C LEU A 695 -1.52 28.29 7.03
N ALA A 696 -2.35 28.62 8.02
CA ALA A 696 -3.69 29.16 7.85
C ALA A 696 -3.71 30.70 7.82
N THR A 697 -2.90 31.37 8.66
CA THR A 697 -2.78 32.84 8.65
C THR A 697 -2.03 33.35 7.42
N SER A 698 -1.01 32.62 6.96
CA SER A 698 -0.16 33.09 5.85
C SER A 698 -0.75 32.83 4.47
N GLN A 699 -1.16 33.90 3.79
CA GLN A 699 -1.65 33.82 2.41
C GLN A 699 -0.55 33.51 1.39
N ALA A 700 0.68 33.97 1.64
CA ALA A 700 1.78 33.87 0.69
C ALA A 700 2.27 32.42 0.47
N VAL A 701 2.29 31.97 -0.78
CA VAL A 701 2.72 30.59 -1.15
C VAL A 701 4.16 30.31 -0.71
N GLY A 702 5.06 31.30 -0.84
CA GLY A 702 6.45 31.17 -0.40
C GLY A 702 6.59 30.98 1.12
N ARG A 703 5.83 31.74 1.92
CA ARG A 703 5.84 31.64 3.39
C ARG A 703 5.21 30.32 3.86
N ARG A 704 4.12 29.85 3.25
CA ARG A 704 3.59 28.49 3.50
C ARG A 704 4.59 27.38 3.14
N ARG A 705 5.33 27.50 2.03
CA ARG A 705 6.43 26.59 1.67
C ARG A 705 7.58 26.64 2.70
N ALA A 706 7.91 27.82 3.23
CA ALA A 706 8.91 27.97 4.29
C ALA A 706 8.48 27.30 5.59
N VAL A 707 7.25 27.55 6.07
CA VAL A 707 6.68 26.90 7.27
C VAL A 707 6.67 25.38 7.12
N GLY A 708 6.28 24.84 5.96
CA GLY A 708 6.34 23.40 5.74
C GLY A 708 7.76 22.84 5.70
N THR A 709 8.75 23.64 5.26
CA THR A 709 10.16 23.26 5.26
C THR A 709 10.78 23.25 6.66
N SER A 710 10.39 24.19 7.53
CA SER A 710 10.92 24.31 8.90
C SER A 710 10.16 23.48 9.95
N THR A 711 8.90 23.12 9.71
CA THR A 711 8.07 22.33 10.66
C THR A 711 7.88 20.88 10.24
N GLY A 712 7.96 20.58 8.94
CA GLY A 712 7.62 19.28 8.36
C GLY A 712 6.13 19.06 8.07
N ILE A 713 5.28 20.07 8.24
CA ILE A 713 3.82 20.00 8.06
C ILE A 713 3.41 20.90 6.89
N ALA A 714 2.71 20.38 5.89
CA ALA A 714 2.38 21.11 4.66
C ALA A 714 0.98 21.74 4.64
N ARG A 715 0.01 21.13 5.34
CA ARG A 715 -1.34 21.66 5.62
C ARG A 715 -2.05 20.78 6.65
N LEU A 716 -3.20 21.24 7.16
CA LEU A 716 -4.13 20.41 7.92
C LEU A 716 -4.80 19.37 6.98
N PRO A 717 -4.77 18.06 7.30
CA PRO A 717 -5.56 17.07 6.58
C PRO A 717 -7.04 17.15 6.90
N PRO A 718 -7.95 17.09 5.89
CA PRO A 718 -9.40 17.15 6.11
C PRO A 718 -9.93 16.07 7.06
N ILE A 719 -9.18 14.98 7.25
CA ILE A 719 -9.50 13.90 8.18
C ILE A 719 -9.47 14.33 9.67
N SER A 720 -9.00 15.55 9.97
CA SER A 720 -9.12 16.17 11.30
C SER A 720 -10.57 16.44 11.71
N PHE A 721 -11.57 16.21 10.84
CA PHE A 721 -12.98 16.13 11.22
C PHE A 721 -13.25 15.07 12.30
N SER A 722 -12.41 14.03 12.43
CA SER A 722 -12.61 12.99 13.45
C SER A 722 -12.34 13.52 14.84
N ALA A 723 -13.29 13.35 15.76
CA ALA A 723 -13.11 13.63 17.19
C ALA A 723 -11.98 12.78 17.84
N SER A 724 -11.52 11.71 17.16
CA SER A 724 -10.37 10.91 17.56
C SER A 724 -9.04 11.35 16.93
N PHE A 725 -9.01 12.46 16.17
CA PHE A 725 -7.79 12.88 15.47
C PHE A 725 -6.68 13.35 16.44
N HIS A 726 -5.60 12.59 16.50
CA HIS A 726 -4.34 12.99 17.15
C HIS A 726 -3.20 12.98 16.12
N PRO A 727 -2.58 14.13 15.78
CA PRO A 727 -1.76 14.28 14.57
C PRO A 727 -0.52 13.38 14.48
N ILE A 728 -0.09 12.81 15.60
CA ILE A 728 1.09 11.96 15.72
C ILE A 728 0.70 10.48 15.57
N ASP A 729 -0.40 10.06 16.19
CA ASP A 729 -0.78 8.64 16.35
C ASP A 729 -1.79 8.15 15.31
N PHE A 730 -2.61 9.06 14.77
CA PHE A 730 -3.62 8.78 13.76
C PHE A 730 -3.04 8.29 12.42
N PHE A 731 -1.72 8.34 12.27
CA PHE A 731 -0.98 7.89 11.11
C PHE A 731 0.20 7.02 11.58
N PRO A 732 -0.05 5.78 12.02
CA PRO A 732 0.95 4.96 12.68
C PRO A 732 2.05 4.46 11.73
N LEU A 733 3.03 3.76 12.29
CA LEU A 733 3.98 2.95 11.54
C LEU A 733 3.28 1.81 10.77
N ASP A 734 3.86 1.41 9.64
CA ASP A 734 3.51 0.16 8.95
C ASP A 734 4.66 -0.86 9.14
N PRO A 735 4.53 -1.85 10.05
CA PRO A 735 5.58 -2.83 10.30
C PRO A 735 5.87 -3.72 9.08
N PHE A 736 4.90 -3.93 8.19
CA PHE A 736 5.01 -4.79 7.02
C PHE A 736 6.13 -4.32 6.09
N HIS A 737 6.11 -3.04 5.72
CA HIS A 737 7.18 -2.44 4.92
C HIS A 737 8.39 -2.00 5.74
N LEU A 738 8.23 -1.66 7.03
CA LEU A 738 9.36 -1.25 7.89
C LEU A 738 10.34 -2.42 8.11
N PHE A 739 9.89 -3.48 8.78
CA PHE A 739 10.75 -4.57 9.24
C PHE A 739 11.13 -5.53 8.13
N ASN A 740 10.24 -5.80 7.18
CA ASN A 740 10.42 -6.84 6.17
C ASN A 740 10.65 -6.33 4.73
N PHE A 741 10.90 -5.02 4.55
CA PHE A 741 11.28 -4.48 3.23
C PHE A 741 12.32 -3.37 3.32
N ASN A 742 12.01 -2.26 3.99
CA ASN A 742 12.82 -1.05 3.95
C ASN A 742 14.15 -1.18 4.72
N VAL A 743 14.12 -1.77 5.92
CA VAL A 743 15.35 -2.02 6.70
C VAL A 743 16.20 -3.14 6.06
N PRO A 744 15.68 -4.35 5.77
CA PRO A 744 16.40 -5.39 5.04
C PRO A 744 17.05 -4.92 3.73
N ARG A 745 16.34 -4.13 2.92
CA ARG A 745 16.86 -3.60 1.65
C ARG A 745 17.94 -2.53 1.84
N THR A 746 17.93 -1.81 2.97
CA THR A 746 19.01 -0.89 3.36
C THR A 746 20.24 -1.67 3.83
N MET A 747 20.05 -2.71 4.65
CA MET A 747 21.12 -3.61 5.11
C MET A 747 21.80 -4.35 3.95
N TRP A 748 21.02 -4.95 3.05
CA TRP A 748 21.53 -5.63 1.85
C TRP A 748 22.41 -4.72 0.98
N LYS A 749 21.99 -3.47 0.78
CA LYS A 749 22.77 -2.48 0.01
C LYS A 749 24.13 -2.18 0.61
N ALA A 750 24.26 -2.16 1.94
CA ALA A 750 25.56 -2.01 2.59
C ALA A 750 26.40 -3.29 2.41
N LEU A 751 25.81 -4.46 2.68
CA LEU A 751 26.50 -5.75 2.56
C LEU A 751 27.01 -6.05 1.13
N ILE A 752 26.33 -5.61 0.08
CA ILE A 752 26.80 -5.79 -1.32
C ILE A 752 27.63 -4.61 -1.86
N GLY A 753 27.80 -3.55 -1.06
CA GLY A 753 28.46 -2.30 -1.41
C GLY A 753 29.07 -1.61 -0.18
N PRO A 754 30.06 -2.24 0.49
CA PRO A 754 30.74 -1.66 1.65
C PRO A 754 31.58 -0.45 1.26
N GLN A 755 31.84 0.43 2.23
CA GLN A 755 32.91 1.43 2.17
C GLN A 755 34.23 0.82 2.65
N ALA A 756 35.33 1.56 2.51
CA ALA A 756 36.63 1.14 3.05
C ALA A 756 36.55 0.91 4.57
N GLY A 757 36.98 -0.27 5.02
CA GLY A 757 36.95 -0.68 6.44
C GLY A 757 35.65 -1.35 6.91
N GLU A 758 34.59 -1.36 6.10
CA GLU A 758 33.32 -2.01 6.45
C GLU A 758 33.30 -3.49 6.01
N PHE A 759 32.55 -4.32 6.73
CA PHE A 759 32.26 -5.69 6.28
C PHE A 759 31.28 -5.68 5.10
N GLY A 760 31.53 -6.55 4.12
CA GLY A 760 30.61 -6.80 3.01
C GLY A 760 30.98 -8.07 2.26
N PHE A 761 30.04 -8.58 1.47
CA PHE A 761 30.19 -9.82 0.73
C PHE A 761 30.98 -9.62 -0.57
N SER A 762 31.94 -10.52 -0.83
CA SER A 762 32.62 -10.63 -2.13
C SER A 762 31.66 -11.03 -3.27
N GLU A 763 32.11 -11.06 -4.53
CA GLU A 763 31.26 -11.54 -5.63
C GLU A 763 30.94 -13.03 -5.53
N GLU A 764 31.91 -13.81 -5.07
CA GLU A 764 31.81 -15.23 -4.78
C GLU A 764 30.82 -15.46 -3.63
N GLN A 765 30.94 -14.73 -2.52
CA GLN A 765 30.02 -14.82 -1.38
C GLN A 765 28.59 -14.39 -1.74
N ARG A 766 28.40 -13.32 -2.52
CA ARG A 766 27.07 -12.90 -3.01
C ARG A 766 26.43 -13.99 -3.88
N THR A 767 27.21 -14.62 -4.74
CA THR A 767 26.77 -15.73 -5.60
C THR A 767 26.47 -16.99 -4.78
N GLN A 768 27.31 -17.32 -3.80
CA GLN A 768 27.13 -18.46 -2.89
C GLN A 768 25.88 -18.29 -2.01
N PHE A 769 25.59 -17.09 -1.54
CA PHE A 769 24.36 -16.79 -0.79
C PHE A 769 23.11 -16.93 -1.68
N GLY A 770 23.18 -16.45 -2.93
CA GLY A 770 22.14 -16.67 -3.93
C GLY A 770 21.86 -18.16 -4.18
N ALA A 771 22.93 -18.95 -4.36
CA ALA A 771 22.86 -20.40 -4.55
C ALA A 771 22.33 -21.15 -3.31
N PHE A 772 22.72 -20.74 -2.09
CA PHE A 772 22.24 -21.30 -0.81
C PHE A 772 20.73 -21.10 -0.62
N ILE A 773 20.21 -19.93 -1.00
CA ILE A 773 18.77 -19.67 -1.01
C ILE A 773 18.09 -20.54 -2.06
N ALA A 774 18.65 -20.63 -3.28
CA ALA A 774 18.06 -21.38 -4.38
C ALA A 774 18.04 -22.90 -4.15
N SER A 775 19.07 -23.50 -3.54
CA SER A 775 19.14 -24.93 -3.26
C SER A 775 18.13 -25.37 -2.19
N ASN A 776 17.94 -24.55 -1.15
CA ASN A 776 17.01 -24.83 -0.06
C ASN A 776 15.56 -24.35 -0.34
N ALA A 777 15.31 -23.66 -1.46
CA ALA A 777 13.99 -23.16 -1.82
C ALA A 777 12.90 -24.25 -1.90
N LYS A 778 13.27 -25.51 -2.20
CA LYS A 778 12.34 -26.64 -2.28
C LYS A 778 12.01 -27.28 -0.92
N SER A 779 12.91 -27.23 0.05
CA SER A 779 12.69 -27.71 1.43
C SER A 779 12.13 -26.61 2.35
N TYR A 780 12.18 -25.34 1.94
CA TYR A 780 11.67 -24.22 2.73
C TYR A 780 10.13 -24.26 2.88
N PRO A 781 9.57 -24.45 4.09
CA PRO A 781 8.17 -24.80 4.28
C PRO A 781 7.15 -23.80 3.74
N VAL A 782 6.00 -24.32 3.31
CA VAL A 782 4.87 -23.50 2.80
C VAL A 782 4.31 -22.57 3.87
N SER A 783 4.31 -23.01 5.13
CA SER A 783 3.86 -22.21 6.28
C SER A 783 4.74 -20.99 6.58
N PHE A 784 6.05 -21.05 6.29
CA PHE A 784 6.97 -19.93 6.54
C PHE A 784 6.77 -18.78 5.54
N SER A 785 6.50 -19.12 4.28
CA SER A 785 6.14 -18.14 3.25
C SER A 785 5.36 -18.79 2.13
N SER A 786 4.38 -18.06 1.62
CA SER A 786 3.58 -18.37 0.42
C SER A 786 4.42 -18.75 -0.79
N ARG A 787 5.62 -18.16 -0.91
CA ARG A 787 6.58 -18.42 -1.96
C ARG A 787 7.95 -18.70 -1.34
N ALA A 788 8.62 -19.74 -1.81
CA ALA A 788 10.04 -19.89 -1.51
C ALA A 788 10.83 -18.65 -1.97
N PRO A 789 11.78 -18.15 -1.15
CA PRO A 789 12.63 -17.05 -1.55
C PRO A 789 13.45 -17.42 -2.79
N ARG A 790 13.60 -16.47 -3.72
CA ARG A 790 14.49 -16.61 -4.89
C ARG A 790 15.92 -16.18 -4.53
N ASP A 791 16.87 -16.56 -5.37
CA ASP A 791 18.22 -16.00 -5.37
C ASP A 791 18.20 -14.46 -5.26
N ILE A 792 18.71 -13.94 -4.13
CA ILE A 792 18.71 -12.51 -3.83
C ILE A 792 19.76 -11.75 -4.66
N SER A 793 20.85 -12.39 -5.09
CA SER A 793 21.87 -11.78 -5.94
C SER A 793 21.30 -11.40 -7.31
N LEU A 794 20.48 -12.29 -7.89
CA LEU A 794 19.85 -12.09 -9.19
C LEU A 794 18.60 -11.20 -9.14
N PHE A 795 17.78 -11.30 -8.07
CA PHE A 795 16.44 -10.72 -8.06
C PHE A 795 16.22 -9.52 -7.12
N SER A 796 17.15 -9.17 -6.22
CA SER A 796 17.00 -8.05 -5.27
C SER A 796 16.69 -6.70 -5.94
N ASN A 797 17.22 -6.46 -7.15
CA ASN A 797 16.97 -5.26 -7.95
C ASN A 797 15.75 -5.36 -8.89
N THR A 798 15.11 -6.53 -9.02
CA THR A 798 14.10 -6.82 -10.06
C THR A 798 12.83 -7.47 -9.49
N GLY A 799 12.18 -6.77 -8.56
CA GLY A 799 10.88 -7.17 -8.03
C GLY A 799 10.94 -8.30 -7.01
N TYR A 800 11.88 -8.20 -6.07
CA TYR A 800 11.91 -9.00 -4.84
C TYR A 800 10.81 -8.50 -3.88
N LYS A 801 9.87 -9.36 -3.49
CA LYS A 801 8.72 -9.00 -2.64
C LYS A 801 9.11 -8.95 -1.15
N MET A 802 8.31 -8.25 -0.33
CA MET A 802 8.40 -8.26 1.15
C MET A 802 8.65 -9.67 1.69
N VAL A 803 7.77 -10.63 1.37
CA VAL A 803 7.87 -11.99 1.94
C VAL A 803 9.17 -12.71 1.58
N GLU A 804 9.81 -12.36 0.46
CA GLU A 804 11.11 -12.91 0.07
C GLU A 804 12.24 -12.23 0.86
N TRP A 805 12.18 -10.90 1.08
CA TRP A 805 13.10 -10.17 1.97
C TRP A 805 13.01 -10.68 3.41
N GLY A 806 11.79 -10.77 3.96
CA GLY A 806 11.55 -11.26 5.32
C GLY A 806 12.07 -12.67 5.54
N SER A 807 11.72 -13.61 4.64
CA SER A 807 12.28 -14.98 4.68
C SER A 807 13.80 -14.99 4.65
N VAL A 808 14.46 -14.27 3.73
CA VAL A 808 15.92 -14.25 3.65
C VAL A 808 16.57 -13.65 4.89
N PHE A 809 16.06 -12.52 5.40
CA PHE A 809 16.69 -11.82 6.51
C PHE A 809 16.50 -12.50 7.86
N HIS A 810 15.36 -13.14 8.12
CA HIS A 810 15.13 -13.85 9.38
C HIS A 810 15.78 -15.25 9.41
N HIS A 811 15.91 -15.92 8.25
CA HIS A 811 16.26 -17.36 8.22
C HIS A 811 17.58 -17.68 7.51
N PHE A 812 17.89 -17.01 6.40
CA PHE A 812 19.05 -17.36 5.56
C PHE A 812 20.27 -16.50 5.89
N LEU A 813 20.09 -15.19 6.12
CA LEU A 813 21.19 -14.27 6.37
C LEU A 813 21.96 -14.56 7.67
N PRO A 814 21.33 -14.88 8.83
CA PRO A 814 22.07 -15.21 10.05
C PRO A 814 22.93 -16.47 9.88
N ALA A 815 22.37 -17.52 9.27
CA ALA A 815 23.07 -18.75 8.94
C ALA A 815 24.25 -18.54 7.98
N PHE A 816 24.09 -17.69 6.96
CA PHE A 816 25.17 -17.39 6.01
C PHE A 816 26.26 -16.51 6.61
N LEU A 817 25.90 -15.50 7.43
CA LEU A 817 26.89 -14.67 8.15
C LEU A 817 27.72 -15.51 9.14
N HIS A 818 27.10 -16.49 9.81
CA HIS A 818 27.82 -17.49 10.59
C HIS A 818 28.79 -18.29 9.70
N PHE A 819 28.29 -18.90 8.62
CA PHE A 819 29.08 -19.75 7.72
C PHE A 819 30.31 -19.06 7.12
N VAL A 820 30.21 -17.79 6.72
CA VAL A 820 31.36 -17.05 6.14
C VAL A 820 32.31 -16.46 7.20
N GLY A 821 32.07 -16.71 8.49
CA GLY A 821 32.89 -16.15 9.58
C GLY A 821 32.77 -14.63 9.69
N ALA A 822 31.58 -14.06 9.45
CA ALA A 822 31.36 -12.63 9.54
C ALA A 822 31.64 -12.09 10.97
N PRO A 823 32.10 -10.82 11.11
CA PRO A 823 32.38 -10.20 12.40
C PRO A 823 31.24 -10.34 13.41
N LEU A 824 31.60 -10.58 14.67
CA LEU A 824 30.65 -10.87 15.73
C LEU A 824 29.68 -9.70 15.97
N ASP A 825 30.15 -8.45 15.85
CA ASP A 825 29.32 -7.27 15.97
C ASP A 825 28.30 -7.13 14.82
N VAL A 826 28.70 -7.41 13.58
CA VAL A 826 27.77 -7.48 12.43
C VAL A 826 26.70 -8.57 12.63
N ARG A 827 27.07 -9.73 13.21
CA ARG A 827 26.13 -10.80 13.58
C ARG A 827 25.18 -10.35 14.69
N CYS A 828 25.70 -9.86 15.82
CA CYS A 828 24.91 -9.42 16.97
C CYS A 828 24.00 -8.23 16.65
N MET A 829 24.41 -7.32 15.76
CA MET A 829 23.58 -6.23 15.23
C MET A 829 22.36 -6.79 14.48
N LEU A 830 22.53 -7.78 13.60
CA LEU A 830 21.42 -8.42 12.91
C LEU A 830 20.52 -9.18 13.88
N ASP A 831 21.09 -10.00 14.76
CA ASP A 831 20.32 -10.80 15.74
C ASP A 831 19.50 -9.90 16.67
N THR A 832 20.03 -8.74 17.06
CA THR A 832 19.35 -7.73 17.90
C THR A 832 18.19 -7.06 17.17
N PHE A 833 18.34 -6.75 15.87
CA PHE A 833 17.23 -6.27 15.03
C PHE A 833 16.12 -7.31 14.93
N LEU A 834 16.47 -8.57 14.63
CA LEU A 834 15.49 -9.64 14.43
C LEU A 834 14.72 -9.98 15.72
N GLN A 835 15.41 -10.00 16.87
CA GLN A 835 14.77 -10.14 18.19
C GLN A 835 13.79 -8.99 18.47
N GLY A 836 14.16 -7.75 18.17
CA GLY A 836 13.26 -6.59 18.27
C GLY A 836 12.01 -6.72 17.39
N VAL A 837 12.15 -7.28 16.19
CA VAL A 837 11.03 -7.54 15.26
C VAL A 837 10.13 -8.67 15.77
N ASP A 838 10.69 -9.83 16.16
CA ASP A 838 9.90 -10.98 16.64
C ASP A 838 9.17 -10.69 17.96
N LEU A 839 9.70 -9.79 18.81
CA LEU A 839 8.99 -9.23 19.96
C LEU A 839 7.90 -8.24 19.55
N ALA A 840 8.23 -7.18 18.81
CA ALA A 840 7.28 -6.12 18.42
C ALA A 840 6.09 -6.63 17.58
N MET A 841 6.19 -7.84 17.05
CA MET A 841 5.17 -8.49 16.22
C MET A 841 4.55 -9.74 16.86
N ASP A 842 4.77 -10.00 18.16
CA ASP A 842 4.13 -11.15 18.83
C ASP A 842 2.59 -11.04 18.81
N ARG A 843 1.93 -12.09 18.32
CA ARG A 843 0.47 -12.26 18.30
C ARG A 843 -0.18 -12.08 19.67
N ARG A 844 0.51 -12.51 20.74
CA ARG A 844 0.02 -12.57 22.12
C ARG A 844 -0.02 -11.19 22.77
N GLY A 845 0.69 -10.22 22.21
CA GLY A 845 0.97 -8.94 22.83
C GLY A 845 2.16 -8.97 23.79
N LEU A 846 2.48 -7.79 24.33
CA LEU A 846 3.65 -7.53 25.16
C LEU A 846 3.21 -6.92 26.50
N THR A 847 3.91 -7.25 27.58
CA THR A 847 3.85 -6.47 28.83
C THR A 847 4.67 -5.18 28.71
N LEU A 848 4.44 -4.22 29.62
CA LEU A 848 5.20 -2.97 29.67
C LEU A 848 6.73 -3.18 29.70
N SER A 849 7.20 -4.19 30.45
CA SER A 849 8.63 -4.55 30.48
C SER A 849 9.15 -4.99 29.11
N GLN A 850 8.38 -5.79 28.37
CA GLN A 850 8.77 -6.29 27.05
C GLN A 850 8.73 -5.21 25.97
N ILE A 851 7.93 -4.14 26.14
CA ILE A 851 8.01 -2.96 25.28
C ILE A 851 9.32 -2.18 25.56
N GLY A 852 9.77 -2.13 26.81
CA GLY A 852 11.12 -1.66 27.15
C GLY A 852 12.22 -2.52 26.53
N ASP A 853 12.03 -3.84 26.43
CA ASP A 853 12.96 -4.72 25.71
C ASP A 853 13.03 -4.37 24.22
N VAL A 854 11.88 -4.13 23.57
CA VAL A 854 11.79 -3.65 22.17
C VAL A 854 12.51 -2.32 21.97
N GLU A 855 12.38 -1.36 22.89
CA GLU A 855 13.13 -0.09 22.87
C GLU A 855 14.64 -0.34 22.92
N ARG A 856 15.11 -1.21 23.84
CA ARG A 856 16.52 -1.56 23.99
C ARG A 856 17.07 -2.24 22.73
N HIS A 857 16.33 -3.17 22.13
CA HIS A 857 16.72 -3.83 20.89
C HIS A 857 16.87 -2.84 19.73
N PHE A 858 15.87 -1.99 19.45
CA PHE A 858 15.98 -1.06 18.33
C PHE A 858 16.97 0.09 18.58
N THR A 859 17.11 0.56 19.82
CA THR A 859 18.14 1.53 20.21
C THR A 859 19.55 0.99 20.00
N SER A 860 19.81 -0.26 20.44
CA SER A 860 21.08 -0.95 20.22
C SER A 860 21.36 -1.15 18.73
N PHE A 861 20.38 -1.66 17.97
CA PHE A 861 20.52 -1.86 16.53
C PHE A 861 20.86 -0.57 15.77
N VAL A 862 20.14 0.53 16.00
CA VAL A 862 20.39 1.79 15.28
C VAL A 862 21.75 2.38 15.64
N THR A 863 22.18 2.24 16.90
CA THR A 863 23.51 2.68 17.36
C THR A 863 24.63 1.89 16.67
N GLU A 864 24.53 0.56 16.65
CA GLU A 864 25.51 -0.31 15.99
C GLU A 864 25.48 -0.18 14.47
N TRP A 865 24.31 0.04 13.87
CA TRP A 865 24.16 0.33 12.45
C TRP A 865 24.88 1.63 12.04
N GLU A 866 24.77 2.70 12.85
CA GLU A 866 25.54 3.92 12.60
C GLU A 866 27.03 3.75 12.85
N ARG A 867 27.43 2.97 13.87
CA ARG A 867 28.85 2.63 14.14
C ARG A 867 29.49 1.85 13.00
N LEU A 868 28.79 0.87 12.44
CA LEU A 868 29.32 -0.08 11.45
C LEU A 868 29.13 0.36 10.00
N TYR A 869 28.00 1.00 9.67
CA TYR A 869 27.58 1.25 8.29
C TYR A 869 27.18 2.70 8.01
N VAL A 870 27.32 3.62 8.97
CA VAL A 870 27.20 5.08 8.76
C VAL A 870 28.34 5.85 9.46
N ALA A 871 29.51 5.22 9.63
CA ALA A 871 30.66 5.84 10.29
C ALA A 871 31.16 7.08 9.53
N SER A 872 31.27 6.99 8.20
CA SER A 872 31.75 8.06 7.32
C SER A 872 30.62 8.90 6.72
N ASP A 873 30.95 10.14 6.33
CA ASP A 873 30.02 11.01 5.58
C ASP A 873 29.67 10.44 4.18
N ALA A 874 30.53 9.61 3.58
CA ALA A 874 30.22 8.89 2.34
C ALA A 874 29.08 7.87 2.53
N ALA A 875 29.02 7.24 3.71
CA ALA A 875 28.01 6.25 4.07
C ALA A 875 26.63 6.85 4.44
N ILE A 876 26.50 8.18 4.53
CA ILE A 876 25.28 8.90 4.97
C ILE A 876 23.99 8.41 4.31
N SER A 877 24.06 7.94 3.06
CA SER A 877 22.91 7.47 2.29
C SER A 877 22.17 6.27 2.89
N ARG A 878 22.78 5.61 3.88
CA ARG A 878 22.24 4.47 4.64
C ARG A 878 21.54 4.85 5.94
N ALA A 879 21.69 6.08 6.43
CA ALA A 879 20.88 6.62 7.52
C ALA A 879 19.49 7.02 7.00
N THR A 880 18.73 6.04 6.49
CA THR A 880 17.40 6.29 5.93
C THR A 880 16.40 6.58 7.04
N ILE A 881 15.33 7.29 6.72
CA ILE A 881 14.22 7.49 7.66
C ILE A 881 13.65 6.16 8.17
N SER A 882 13.71 5.07 7.39
CA SER A 882 13.21 3.76 7.83
C SER A 882 14.09 3.12 8.93
N ILE A 883 15.39 3.40 8.98
CA ILE A 883 16.24 3.02 10.12
C ILE A 883 15.84 3.86 11.34
N HIS A 884 15.72 5.17 11.18
CA HIS A 884 15.32 6.08 12.25
C HIS A 884 13.93 5.76 12.85
N LEU A 885 12.97 5.32 12.03
CA LEU A 885 11.61 4.98 12.48
C LEU A 885 11.55 3.77 13.43
N LEU A 886 12.60 2.95 13.53
CA LEU A 886 12.68 1.87 14.51
C LEU A 886 12.69 2.39 15.96
N LEU A 887 13.23 3.59 16.18
CA LEU A 887 13.29 4.23 17.51
C LEU A 887 11.92 4.66 18.06
N HIS A 888 10.87 4.65 17.23
CA HIS A 888 9.49 5.03 17.61
C HIS A 888 8.57 3.83 17.76
N VAL A 889 9.09 2.59 17.68
CA VAL A 889 8.26 1.38 17.74
C VAL A 889 7.72 1.14 19.16
N SER A 890 8.53 1.38 20.19
CA SER A 890 8.12 1.33 21.60
C SER A 890 7.05 2.39 21.91
N ASP A 891 7.27 3.65 21.51
CA ASP A 891 6.29 4.73 21.65
C ASP A 891 4.93 4.36 21.02
N GLN A 892 4.96 3.77 19.83
CA GLN A 892 3.75 3.33 19.12
C GLN A 892 3.11 2.10 19.77
N LEU A 893 3.87 1.17 20.35
CA LEU A 893 3.33 0.06 21.14
C LEU A 893 2.61 0.56 22.40
N LEU A 894 3.19 1.48 23.16
CA LEU A 894 2.54 2.08 24.35
C LEU A 894 1.31 2.92 23.97
N THR A 895 1.44 3.72 22.92
CA THR A 895 0.42 4.72 22.55
C THR A 895 -0.77 4.11 21.82
N LEU A 896 -0.56 3.05 21.04
CA LEU A 896 -1.61 2.39 20.26
C LEU A 896 -2.04 1.04 20.83
N GLY A 897 -1.15 0.32 21.53
CA GLY A 897 -1.41 -1.02 22.05
C GLY A 897 -0.96 -2.15 21.11
N SER A 898 -0.78 -1.89 19.81
CA SER A 898 -0.23 -2.86 18.87
C SER A 898 0.23 -2.24 17.55
N VAL A 899 1.52 -2.35 17.21
CA VAL A 899 2.00 -2.00 15.85
C VAL A 899 1.66 -3.10 14.84
N ARG A 900 1.60 -4.37 15.26
CA ARG A 900 1.18 -5.51 14.41
C ARG A 900 -0.18 -5.25 13.74
N ALA A 901 -1.11 -4.64 14.47
CA ALA A 901 -2.46 -4.33 14.01
C ALA A 901 -2.58 -3.17 12.98
N THR A 902 -1.53 -2.35 12.80
CA THR A 902 -1.51 -1.23 11.82
C THR A 902 -0.93 -1.63 10.45
N SER A 903 -0.56 -2.90 10.30
CA SER A 903 0.06 -3.52 9.12
C SER A 903 -0.72 -3.32 7.80
N GLN A 904 -0.01 -2.94 6.73
CA GLN A 904 -0.57 -2.90 5.36
C GLN A 904 -0.70 -4.25 4.67
N ALA A 905 -0.31 -5.36 5.30
CA ALA A 905 -0.45 -6.71 4.73
C ALA A 905 -1.87 -7.00 4.23
N THR A 906 -2.86 -6.55 4.99
CA THR A 906 -4.29 -6.70 4.71
C THR A 906 -4.71 -5.95 3.44
N CYS A 907 -4.12 -4.76 3.20
CA CYS A 907 -4.34 -3.99 1.98
C CYS A 907 -3.73 -4.72 0.77
N GLU A 908 -2.47 -5.13 0.88
CA GLU A 908 -1.76 -5.87 -0.17
C GLU A 908 -2.42 -7.23 -0.50
N ARG A 909 -2.98 -7.94 0.50
CA ARG A 909 -3.77 -9.16 0.25
C ARG A 909 -5.05 -8.86 -0.53
N MET A 910 -5.83 -7.86 -0.12
CA MET A 910 -7.04 -7.46 -0.85
C MET A 910 -6.71 -7.00 -2.28
N ILE A 911 -5.64 -6.22 -2.45
CA ILE A 911 -5.08 -5.85 -3.75
C ILE A 911 -4.70 -7.09 -4.58
N GLY A 912 -4.07 -8.09 -3.97
CA GLY A 912 -3.70 -9.37 -4.60
C GLY A 912 -4.92 -10.18 -5.08
N VAL A 913 -5.89 -10.42 -4.19
CA VAL A 913 -7.14 -11.15 -4.49
C VAL A 913 -7.93 -10.45 -5.59
N LEU A 914 -8.04 -9.12 -5.54
CA LEU A 914 -8.73 -8.35 -6.58
C LEU A 914 -7.96 -8.39 -7.91
N LYS A 915 -6.62 -8.35 -7.91
CA LYS A 915 -5.77 -8.47 -9.11
C LYS A 915 -5.88 -9.84 -9.80
N GLN A 916 -5.86 -10.95 -9.05
CA GLN A 916 -5.86 -12.32 -9.60
C GLN A 916 -6.97 -12.56 -10.63
N GLY A 917 -8.14 -11.93 -10.42
CA GLY A 917 -9.30 -12.04 -11.29
C GLY A 917 -9.49 -10.95 -12.35
N VAL A 918 -8.51 -10.06 -12.57
CA VAL A 918 -8.53 -9.04 -13.64
C VAL A 918 -8.01 -9.67 -14.95
N THR A 919 -8.77 -10.61 -15.50
CA THR A 919 -8.43 -11.32 -16.75
C THR A 919 -8.71 -10.49 -18.01
N ALA A 920 -9.54 -9.44 -17.92
CA ALA A 920 -10.00 -8.67 -19.07
C ALA A 920 -9.30 -7.31 -19.21
N PHE A 921 -8.32 -7.21 -20.10
CA PHE A 921 -7.55 -5.99 -20.41
C PHE A 921 -8.37 -4.77 -20.85
N ARG A 922 -9.65 -4.93 -21.23
CA ARG A 922 -10.49 -3.86 -21.79
C ARG A 922 -10.97 -2.85 -20.73
N SER A 923 -11.24 -3.30 -19.49
CA SER A 923 -11.82 -2.48 -18.42
C SER A 923 -11.37 -2.90 -17.01
N PRO A 924 -10.05 -2.95 -16.72
CA PRO A 924 -9.52 -3.58 -15.50
C PRO A 924 -10.08 -2.98 -14.20
N TYR A 925 -10.24 -1.65 -14.14
CA TYR A 925 -10.77 -0.95 -12.96
C TYR A 925 -12.23 -1.33 -12.64
N ALA A 926 -13.09 -1.43 -13.66
CA ALA A 926 -14.49 -1.79 -13.48
C ALA A 926 -14.63 -3.26 -13.03
N VAL A 927 -13.78 -4.15 -13.55
CA VAL A 927 -13.72 -5.55 -13.08
C VAL A 927 -13.27 -5.60 -11.61
N MET A 928 -12.28 -4.79 -11.23
CA MET A 928 -11.79 -4.72 -9.84
C MET A 928 -12.86 -4.19 -8.87
N ALA A 929 -13.51 -3.07 -9.19
CA ALA A 929 -14.55 -2.47 -8.37
C ALA A 929 -15.81 -3.35 -8.26
N ASN A 930 -16.24 -3.95 -9.37
CA ASN A 930 -17.39 -4.85 -9.36
C ASN A 930 -17.08 -6.14 -8.57
N ARG A 931 -15.84 -6.67 -8.61
CA ARG A 931 -15.43 -7.81 -7.76
C ARG A 931 -15.45 -7.44 -6.27
N ALA A 932 -14.93 -6.27 -5.91
CA ALA A 932 -14.91 -5.79 -4.53
C ALA A 932 -16.32 -5.63 -3.95
N LEU A 933 -17.20 -4.95 -4.68
CA LEU A 933 -18.62 -4.79 -4.33
C LEU A 933 -19.34 -6.13 -4.25
N SER A 934 -19.20 -7.00 -5.26
CA SER A 934 -19.93 -8.28 -5.36
C SER A 934 -19.55 -9.26 -4.25
N ARG A 935 -18.29 -9.23 -3.76
CA ARG A 935 -17.88 -9.98 -2.56
C ARG A 935 -18.56 -9.42 -1.32
N ALA A 936 -18.48 -8.10 -1.10
CA ALA A 936 -19.11 -7.46 0.05
C ALA A 936 -20.62 -7.73 0.09
N GLN A 937 -21.32 -7.63 -1.04
CA GLN A 937 -22.74 -7.98 -1.15
C GLN A 937 -23.00 -9.44 -0.76
N VAL A 938 -22.19 -10.41 -1.22
CA VAL A 938 -22.33 -11.83 -0.81
C VAL A 938 -22.14 -12.01 0.68
N THR A 939 -21.08 -11.45 1.27
CA THR A 939 -20.81 -11.57 2.71
C THR A 939 -21.95 -10.99 3.54
N LEU A 940 -22.43 -9.80 3.20
CA LEU A 940 -23.54 -9.17 3.94
C LEU A 940 -24.87 -9.90 3.74
N ALA A 941 -25.13 -10.45 2.54
CA ALA A 941 -26.31 -11.27 2.29
C ALA A 941 -26.30 -12.55 3.15
N GLY A 942 -25.17 -13.26 3.26
CA GLY A 942 -25.05 -14.43 4.14
C GLY A 942 -25.34 -14.08 5.61
N ILE A 943 -24.70 -13.02 6.12
CA ILE A 943 -24.89 -12.57 7.51
C ILE A 943 -26.35 -12.17 7.79
N ARG A 944 -27.01 -11.43 6.87
CA ARG A 944 -28.44 -11.07 6.98
C ARG A 944 -29.40 -12.24 6.81
N LEU A 945 -28.94 -13.38 6.31
CA LEU A 945 -29.70 -14.63 6.21
C LEU A 945 -29.46 -15.60 7.36
N GLY A 946 -28.74 -15.16 8.40
CA GLY A 946 -28.48 -15.97 9.60
C GLY A 946 -27.21 -16.82 9.53
N ASP A 947 -26.21 -16.43 8.73
CA ASP A 947 -24.90 -17.10 8.77
C ASP A 947 -24.29 -17.05 10.18
N LYS A 948 -24.07 -18.25 10.74
CA LYS A 948 -23.47 -18.55 12.04
C LYS A 948 -22.09 -19.19 11.91
N SER A 949 -21.44 -19.12 10.75
CA SER A 949 -20.11 -19.70 10.45
C SER A 949 -18.97 -19.30 11.40
N VAL A 950 -19.18 -18.28 12.25
CA VAL A 950 -18.25 -17.88 13.31
C VAL A 950 -18.42 -18.68 14.61
N GLU A 951 -19.61 -19.18 14.90
CA GLU A 951 -19.87 -20.05 16.06
C GLU A 951 -19.24 -21.44 15.87
N SER A 952 -18.91 -21.83 14.64
CA SER A 952 -18.38 -23.15 14.26
C SER A 952 -16.89 -23.14 13.90
N ARG A 953 -16.07 -22.33 14.58
CA ARG A 953 -14.64 -22.12 14.26
C ARG A 953 -13.64 -22.63 15.30
N GLU A 954 -14.05 -23.53 16.20
CA GLU A 954 -13.11 -24.35 16.97
C GLU A 954 -12.51 -25.44 16.05
N PRO A 955 -11.19 -25.45 15.78
CA PRO A 955 -10.59 -26.34 14.80
C PRO A 955 -10.19 -27.68 15.43
N ASP A 956 -11.20 -28.45 15.86
CA ASP A 956 -11.04 -29.82 16.37
C ASP A 956 -10.74 -30.83 15.22
N SER A 957 -9.79 -30.47 14.37
CA SER A 957 -9.31 -31.29 13.26
C SER A 957 -8.42 -32.42 13.81
N VAL A 958 -9.02 -33.59 14.03
CA VAL A 958 -8.29 -34.81 14.40
C VAL A 958 -7.15 -35.06 13.38
N PRO A 959 -5.89 -35.29 13.83
CA PRO A 959 -4.73 -35.48 12.96
C PRO A 959 -4.95 -36.47 11.81
N ALA A 960 -5.02 -35.94 10.58
CA ALA A 960 -5.45 -36.69 9.41
C ALA A 960 -4.25 -37.23 8.61
N LEU A 961 -4.05 -38.55 8.67
CA LEU A 961 -3.09 -39.27 7.84
C LEU A 961 -3.68 -39.60 6.47
N SER A 962 -2.92 -39.30 5.41
CA SER A 962 -3.31 -39.44 4.01
C SER A 962 -2.12 -39.84 3.12
N PHE A 963 -2.38 -40.16 1.85
CA PHE A 963 -1.40 -40.67 0.88
C PHE A 963 -0.68 -41.95 1.36
N PRO A 964 -1.29 -43.14 1.23
CA PRO A 964 -0.65 -44.41 1.57
C PRO A 964 0.64 -44.64 0.78
N ILE A 965 1.68 -45.15 1.45
CA ILE A 965 2.97 -45.39 0.79
C ILE A 965 2.95 -46.74 0.06
N HIS A 966 3.08 -46.67 -1.26
CA HIS A 966 3.31 -47.78 -2.19
C HIS A 966 4.66 -47.65 -2.91
N ASP A 967 5.04 -48.67 -3.70
CA ASP A 967 6.37 -48.87 -4.31
C ASP A 967 6.86 -47.78 -5.29
N GLY A 968 6.01 -46.80 -5.63
CA GLY A 968 6.38 -45.63 -6.44
C GLY A 968 7.01 -44.48 -5.65
N HIS A 969 7.03 -44.59 -4.32
CA HIS A 969 7.70 -43.65 -3.42
C HIS A 969 9.15 -44.05 -3.17
N ALA A 970 9.98 -43.11 -2.70
CA ALA A 970 11.37 -43.43 -2.39
C ALA A 970 11.45 -44.58 -1.36
N PRO A 971 12.33 -45.59 -1.56
CA PRO A 971 12.53 -46.64 -0.59
C PRO A 971 13.21 -46.09 0.67
N LEU A 972 13.03 -46.78 1.79
CA LEU A 972 13.91 -46.62 2.96
C LEU A 972 15.29 -47.19 2.64
N THR A 973 16.34 -46.73 3.33
CA THR A 973 17.59 -47.51 3.30
C THR A 973 17.38 -48.86 3.99
N GLN A 974 18.24 -49.83 3.69
CA GLN A 974 18.18 -51.16 4.31
C GLN A 974 18.26 -51.08 5.84
N GLU A 975 19.02 -50.13 6.37
CA GLU A 975 19.18 -49.92 7.81
C GLU A 975 17.98 -49.18 8.44
N ASP A 976 17.44 -48.14 7.81
CA ASP A 976 16.20 -47.48 8.29
C ASP A 976 15.04 -48.49 8.36
N GLY A 977 14.92 -49.36 7.34
CA GLY A 977 13.91 -50.41 7.29
C GLY A 977 14.08 -51.45 8.40
N ARG A 978 15.33 -51.88 8.66
CA ARG A 978 15.65 -52.80 9.76
C ARG A 978 15.35 -52.19 11.13
N GLN A 979 15.73 -50.92 11.34
CA GLN A 979 15.44 -50.19 12.58
C GLN A 979 13.93 -49.97 12.77
N GLN A 980 13.20 -49.56 11.72
CA GLN A 980 11.74 -49.43 11.76
C GLN A 980 11.07 -50.76 12.16
N GLN A 981 11.48 -51.90 11.61
CA GLN A 981 10.90 -53.20 11.95
C GLN A 981 11.07 -53.54 13.44
N ILE A 982 12.24 -53.26 14.02
CA ILE A 982 12.51 -53.47 15.45
C ILE A 982 11.64 -52.54 16.31
N LEU A 983 11.59 -51.25 15.98
CA LEU A 983 10.80 -50.25 16.71
C LEU A 983 9.28 -50.55 16.64
N MET A 984 8.78 -50.93 15.46
CA MET A 984 7.39 -51.35 15.27
C MET A 984 7.07 -52.62 16.07
N ALA A 985 7.96 -53.62 16.08
CA ALA A 985 7.75 -54.84 16.84
C ALA A 985 7.56 -54.55 18.35
N THR A 986 8.36 -53.65 18.93
CA THR A 986 8.23 -53.22 20.34
C THR A 986 6.87 -52.57 20.65
N HIS A 987 6.22 -51.91 19.68
CA HIS A 987 4.87 -51.36 19.87
C HIS A 987 3.74 -52.36 19.55
N MET A 988 4.01 -53.39 18.74
CA MET A 988 3.04 -54.42 18.34
C MET A 988 3.00 -55.62 19.30
N THR A 989 4.07 -55.91 20.06
CA THR A 989 4.07 -57.00 21.06
C THR A 989 3.04 -56.81 22.18
N ALA A 990 2.56 -55.59 22.40
CA ALA A 990 1.48 -55.27 23.33
C ALA A 990 0.06 -55.68 22.85
N ASP A 991 -0.16 -55.82 21.54
CA ASP A 991 -1.44 -56.27 20.98
C ASP A 991 -1.21 -57.06 19.68
N ARG A 992 -1.37 -58.39 19.77
CA ARG A 992 -1.18 -59.33 18.64
C ARG A 992 -2.20 -59.17 17.50
N THR A 993 -3.18 -58.28 17.62
CA THR A 993 -4.18 -57.99 16.57
C THR A 993 -3.87 -56.71 15.78
N ALA A 994 -2.80 -55.98 16.12
CA ALA A 994 -2.46 -54.71 15.48
C ALA A 994 -2.09 -54.87 13.99
N THR A 995 -2.71 -54.08 13.12
CA THR A 995 -2.22 -53.81 11.74
C THR A 995 -1.45 -52.50 11.72
N CYS A 996 -0.49 -52.37 10.80
CA CYS A 996 0.27 -51.13 10.60
C CYS A 996 0.20 -50.68 9.13
N HIS A 997 -0.08 -49.40 8.91
CA HIS A 997 -0.16 -48.78 7.59
C HIS A 997 0.72 -47.52 7.54
N SER A 998 1.57 -47.40 6.51
CA SER A 998 2.46 -46.25 6.29
C SER A 998 1.83 -45.19 5.39
N TYR A 999 1.98 -43.92 5.76
CA TYR A 999 1.38 -42.75 5.12
C TYR A 999 2.43 -41.65 4.86
N GLY A 1000 2.30 -40.96 3.74
CA GLY A 1000 3.22 -39.91 3.28
C GLY A 1000 2.86 -38.51 3.76
N ARG A 1001 1.58 -38.23 4.00
CA ARG A 1001 1.08 -36.90 4.39
C ARG A 1001 0.36 -36.98 5.74
N LEU A 1002 0.66 -36.01 6.58
CA LEU A 1002 -0.04 -35.71 7.83
C LEU A 1002 -0.61 -34.30 7.72
N VAL A 1003 -1.85 -34.13 8.16
CA VAL A 1003 -2.48 -32.82 8.37
C VAL A 1003 -2.76 -32.64 9.86
N LEU A 1004 -2.36 -31.49 10.40
CA LEU A 1004 -2.55 -31.04 11.78
C LEU A 1004 -3.24 -29.67 11.76
N THR A 1005 -3.88 -29.28 12.85
CA THR A 1005 -3.99 -27.85 13.18
C THR A 1005 -2.99 -27.53 14.28
N LEU A 1006 -2.18 -26.50 14.09
CA LEU A 1006 -1.22 -25.99 15.09
C LEU A 1006 -1.46 -24.50 15.28
N SER A 1007 -1.81 -24.09 16.50
CA SER A 1007 -2.09 -22.68 16.86
C SER A 1007 -3.15 -21.99 15.97
N GLY A 1008 -4.07 -22.76 15.40
CA GLY A 1008 -5.14 -22.29 14.51
C GLY A 1008 -4.81 -22.30 13.00
N ASP A 1009 -3.56 -22.57 12.62
CA ASP A 1009 -3.16 -22.75 11.22
C ASP A 1009 -3.29 -24.25 10.83
N GLU A 1010 -3.91 -24.59 9.67
CA GLU A 1010 -3.77 -25.94 9.10
C GLU A 1010 -2.33 -26.15 8.62
N VAL A 1011 -1.71 -27.22 9.10
CA VAL A 1011 -0.31 -27.55 8.87
C VAL A 1011 -0.21 -28.92 8.18
N VAL A 1012 0.35 -28.90 6.96
CA VAL A 1012 0.60 -30.11 6.16
C VAL A 1012 2.07 -30.50 6.23
N VAL A 1013 2.36 -31.61 6.91
CA VAL A 1013 3.69 -32.24 6.93
C VAL A 1013 3.71 -33.37 5.90
N ARG A 1014 4.72 -33.40 5.03
CA ARG A 1014 4.91 -34.44 4.00
C ARG A 1014 6.25 -35.12 4.28
N GLY A 1015 6.23 -36.41 4.59
CA GLY A 1015 7.46 -37.18 4.82
C GLY A 1015 8.34 -37.21 3.57
N SER A 1016 9.66 -37.16 3.75
CA SER A 1016 10.62 -36.97 2.65
C SER A 1016 10.55 -38.04 1.56
N ARG A 1017 10.03 -39.24 1.89
CA ARG A 1017 9.76 -40.33 0.93
C ARG A 1017 8.73 -39.98 -0.17
N VAL A 1018 7.92 -38.93 0.03
CA VAL A 1018 6.77 -38.56 -0.82
C VAL A 1018 6.96 -37.21 -1.53
N GLY A 1019 8.19 -36.70 -1.59
CA GLY A 1019 8.54 -35.53 -2.37
C GLY A 1019 8.57 -35.79 -3.88
N ASN A 1020 7.56 -35.32 -4.62
CA ASN A 1020 7.63 -35.23 -6.09
C ASN A 1020 8.69 -34.19 -6.54
N ALA A 1021 9.12 -34.23 -7.81
CA ALA A 1021 10.09 -33.30 -8.39
C ALA A 1021 9.67 -31.82 -8.25
N ASP A 1022 8.41 -31.51 -8.53
CA ASP A 1022 7.94 -30.13 -8.77
C ASP A 1022 7.42 -29.40 -7.53
N ASN A 1023 7.03 -30.14 -6.48
CA ASN A 1023 6.35 -29.58 -5.32
C ASN A 1023 7.29 -29.33 -4.13
N ARG A 1024 7.08 -28.20 -3.45
CA ARG A 1024 7.73 -27.82 -2.20
C ARG A 1024 7.35 -28.80 -1.08
N CYS A 1025 8.33 -29.33 -0.36
CA CYS A 1025 8.12 -30.28 0.72
C CYS A 1025 8.22 -29.59 2.10
N CYS A 1026 7.76 -30.29 3.13
CA CYS A 1026 7.82 -29.88 4.51
C CYS A 1026 7.95 -31.14 5.36
N ASP A 1027 9.20 -31.58 5.54
CA ASP A 1027 9.58 -32.84 6.18
C ASP A 1027 10.28 -32.65 7.53
N ASN A 1028 10.44 -31.42 8.04
CA ASN A 1028 11.14 -31.17 9.30
C ASN A 1028 10.20 -30.55 10.35
N VAL A 1029 10.19 -31.11 11.56
CA VAL A 1029 9.24 -30.76 12.63
C VAL A 1029 9.92 -30.48 13.97
N GLU A 1030 9.26 -29.65 14.77
CA GLU A 1030 9.56 -29.44 16.18
C GLU A 1030 8.56 -30.27 17.03
N ALA A 1031 9.07 -31.02 18.00
CA ALA A 1031 8.27 -31.89 18.86
C ALA A 1031 8.76 -31.89 20.31
N VAL A 1032 7.84 -32.05 21.26
CA VAL A 1032 8.16 -32.15 22.69
C VAL A 1032 8.22 -33.62 23.10
N VAL A 1033 9.42 -34.10 23.42
CA VAL A 1033 9.68 -35.49 23.81
C VAL A 1033 10.25 -35.50 25.23
N ASN A 1034 9.61 -36.24 26.14
CA ASN A 1034 9.97 -36.31 27.57
C ASN A 1034 10.10 -34.93 28.24
N GLY A 1035 9.24 -33.97 27.84
CA GLY A 1035 9.26 -32.58 28.33
C GLY A 1035 10.32 -31.67 27.70
N SER A 1036 11.20 -32.20 26.85
CA SER A 1036 12.22 -31.42 26.13
C SER A 1036 11.83 -31.18 24.67
N THR A 1037 12.05 -29.96 24.17
CA THR A 1037 11.96 -29.67 22.73
C THR A 1037 13.05 -30.43 21.97
N CYS A 1038 12.69 -31.10 20.88
CA CYS A 1038 13.58 -31.79 19.96
C CYS A 1038 13.13 -31.54 18.51
N TYR A 1039 14.07 -31.64 17.56
CA TYR A 1039 13.81 -31.40 16.14
C TYR A 1039 14.06 -32.67 15.34
N PHE A 1040 13.25 -32.88 14.30
CA PHE A 1040 13.14 -34.18 13.64
C PHE A 1040 12.92 -34.05 12.14
N HIS A 1041 13.68 -34.82 11.36
CA HIS A 1041 13.43 -35.04 9.93
C HIS A 1041 12.53 -36.26 9.75
N VAL A 1042 11.36 -36.07 9.15
CA VAL A 1042 10.29 -37.06 8.99
C VAL A 1042 10.45 -37.83 7.70
N LEU A 1043 10.70 -39.14 7.81
CA LEU A 1043 10.74 -40.04 6.65
C LEU A 1043 9.33 -40.37 6.16
N HIS A 1044 8.45 -40.78 7.08
CA HIS A 1044 7.03 -41.04 6.84
C HIS A 1044 6.26 -41.23 8.16
N PHE A 1045 4.94 -41.36 8.06
CA PHE A 1045 4.05 -41.63 9.20
C PHE A 1045 3.58 -43.09 9.21
N ASN A 1046 3.28 -43.64 10.38
CA ASN A 1046 2.76 -44.99 10.55
C ASN A 1046 1.54 -44.96 11.47
N SER A 1047 0.45 -45.61 11.08
CA SER A 1047 -0.77 -45.75 11.86
C SER A 1047 -0.95 -47.20 12.27
N LEU A 1048 -0.87 -47.48 13.56
CA LEU A 1048 -1.18 -48.78 14.14
C LEU A 1048 -2.65 -48.81 14.52
N THR A 1049 -3.39 -49.80 14.00
CA THR A 1049 -4.83 -49.96 14.24
C THR A 1049 -5.09 -51.32 14.86
N THR A 1050 -5.84 -51.34 15.96
CA THR A 1050 -6.30 -52.55 16.64
C THR A 1050 -7.84 -52.60 16.57
N SER A 1051 -8.45 -53.66 17.12
CA SER A 1051 -9.92 -53.75 17.19
C SER A 1051 -10.58 -52.66 18.05
N SER A 1052 -9.81 -51.94 18.87
CA SER A 1052 -10.29 -50.97 19.86
C SER A 1052 -9.58 -49.61 19.84
N SER A 1053 -8.49 -49.46 19.09
CA SER A 1053 -7.68 -48.23 19.11
C SER A 1053 -7.00 -47.93 17.77
N ARG A 1054 -6.70 -46.65 17.52
CA ARG A 1054 -5.82 -46.21 16.44
C ARG A 1054 -4.78 -45.27 17.01
N ARG A 1055 -3.49 -45.56 16.79
CA ARG A 1055 -2.34 -44.76 17.25
C ARG A 1055 -1.47 -44.38 16.06
N SER A 1056 -1.02 -43.13 16.02
CA SER A 1056 -0.26 -42.58 14.89
C SER A 1056 1.10 -42.07 15.35
N PHE A 1057 2.15 -42.47 14.62
CA PHE A 1057 3.55 -42.15 14.89
C PHE A 1057 4.22 -41.58 13.64
N ALA A 1058 5.24 -40.73 13.81
CA ALA A 1058 6.17 -40.37 12.76
C ALA A 1058 7.46 -41.21 12.90
N LEU A 1059 7.94 -41.79 11.80
CA LEU A 1059 9.31 -42.32 11.73
C LEU A 1059 10.24 -41.17 11.35
N VAL A 1060 11.20 -40.90 12.23
CA VAL A 1060 12.00 -39.66 12.21
C VAL A 1060 13.49 -39.95 12.42
N ARG A 1061 14.35 -39.04 11.94
CA ARG A 1061 15.73 -38.90 12.42
C ARG A 1061 15.82 -37.66 13.31
N ARG A 1062 16.46 -37.78 14.47
CA ARG A 1062 16.66 -36.67 15.42
C ARG A 1062 17.75 -35.72 14.93
N PHE A 1063 17.56 -34.42 15.13
CA PHE A 1063 18.61 -33.42 14.96
C PHE A 1063 19.56 -33.43 16.18
N VAL A 1064 20.86 -33.46 15.93
CA VAL A 1064 21.91 -33.28 16.94
C VAL A 1064 22.32 -31.81 16.88
N VAL A 1065 22.05 -31.06 17.95
CA VAL A 1065 22.46 -29.65 18.07
C VAL A 1065 23.92 -29.60 18.50
N GLU A 1066 24.72 -28.90 17.73
CA GLU A 1066 26.16 -28.67 17.97
C GLU A 1066 26.40 -27.24 18.50
N GLU A 1067 25.70 -26.24 17.95
CA GLU A 1067 25.69 -24.85 18.47
C GLU A 1067 24.25 -24.29 18.50
N THR A 1068 23.95 -23.46 19.50
CA THR A 1068 22.69 -22.71 19.62
C THR A 1068 22.96 -21.23 19.43
N CYS A 1069 22.53 -20.67 18.30
CA CYS A 1069 22.52 -19.23 18.03
C CYS A 1069 21.12 -18.63 18.30
N PRO A 1070 20.97 -17.30 18.42
CA PRO A 1070 19.68 -16.67 18.70
C PRO A 1070 18.60 -16.97 17.65
N MET A 1071 18.99 -16.99 16.36
CA MET A 1071 18.06 -17.13 15.23
C MET A 1071 18.04 -18.54 14.60
N PHE A 1072 18.97 -19.43 14.97
CA PHE A 1072 19.10 -20.76 14.37
C PHE A 1072 19.86 -21.74 15.27
N LEU A 1073 19.66 -23.03 15.02
CA LEU A 1073 20.46 -24.12 15.61
C LEU A 1073 21.37 -24.73 14.55
N LEU A 1074 22.63 -24.90 14.87
CA LEU A 1074 23.63 -25.55 14.02
C LEU A 1074 23.76 -27.02 14.39
N GLY A 1075 23.96 -27.89 13.39
CA GLY A 1075 24.39 -29.26 13.62
C GLY A 1075 24.01 -30.21 12.48
N SER A 1076 23.69 -31.44 12.84
CA SER A 1076 23.61 -32.57 11.91
C SER A 1076 22.44 -33.52 12.21
N TRP A 1077 22.03 -34.31 11.21
CA TRP A 1077 20.98 -35.32 11.37
C TRP A 1077 21.56 -36.65 11.87
N GLY A 1078 21.00 -37.18 12.96
CA GLY A 1078 21.40 -38.45 13.54
C GLY A 1078 21.18 -39.64 12.59
N LEU A 1079 22.08 -40.63 12.66
CA LEU A 1079 22.09 -41.79 11.76
C LEU A 1079 21.00 -42.83 12.09
N SER A 1080 20.44 -42.82 13.30
CA SER A 1080 19.37 -43.71 13.73
C SER A 1080 17.99 -43.13 13.51
N VAL A 1081 17.03 -43.97 13.15
CA VAL A 1081 15.60 -43.60 13.14
C VAL A 1081 14.95 -43.89 14.49
N GLU A 1082 13.94 -43.10 14.81
CA GLU A 1082 13.12 -43.18 16.02
C GLU A 1082 11.63 -43.10 15.66
N LEU A 1083 10.76 -43.47 16.61
CA LEU A 1083 9.32 -43.26 16.51
C LEU A 1083 8.87 -42.24 17.55
N ILE A 1084 8.27 -41.14 17.10
CA ILE A 1084 7.61 -40.16 17.97
C ILE A 1084 6.09 -40.21 17.76
N PRO A 1085 5.24 -40.05 18.80
CA PRO A 1085 3.81 -39.92 18.62
C PRO A 1085 3.47 -38.71 17.75
N VAL A 1086 2.49 -38.79 16.86
CA VAL A 1086 2.07 -37.63 16.04
C VAL A 1086 1.62 -36.45 16.92
N ALA A 1087 1.00 -36.73 18.07
CA ALA A 1087 0.57 -35.73 19.04
C ALA A 1087 1.72 -35.04 19.82
N SER A 1088 2.99 -35.45 19.65
CA SER A 1088 4.12 -34.71 20.22
C SER A 1088 4.63 -33.59 19.31
N ILE A 1089 4.18 -33.54 18.04
CA ILE A 1089 4.57 -32.50 17.07
C ILE A 1089 3.87 -31.20 17.43
N VAL A 1090 4.64 -30.14 17.69
CA VAL A 1090 4.15 -28.81 18.08
C VAL A 1090 4.43 -27.72 17.03
N GLY A 1091 5.32 -27.99 16.07
CA GLY A 1091 5.69 -27.00 15.05
C GLY A 1091 6.38 -27.59 13.81
N ILE A 1092 6.61 -26.70 12.83
CA ILE A 1092 7.48 -26.95 11.68
C ILE A 1092 8.76 -26.14 11.86
N VAL A 1093 9.89 -26.72 11.48
CA VAL A 1093 11.15 -26.01 11.24
C VAL A 1093 11.55 -26.09 9.77
N ALA A 1094 12.31 -25.12 9.27
CA ALA A 1094 13.05 -25.30 8.03
C ALA A 1094 14.46 -25.80 8.38
N ALA A 1095 15.00 -26.70 7.56
CA ALA A 1095 16.37 -27.18 7.67
C ALA A 1095 17.13 -26.71 6.42
N LEU A 1096 18.09 -25.80 6.62
CA LEU A 1096 18.85 -25.16 5.55
C LEU A 1096 20.24 -25.80 5.49
N ALA A 1097 20.54 -26.54 4.43
CA ALA A 1097 21.85 -27.16 4.23
C ALA A 1097 22.83 -26.15 3.62
N LEU A 1098 24.01 -26.01 4.24
CA LEU A 1098 25.07 -25.10 3.80
C LEU A 1098 26.46 -25.66 4.17
N GLY A 1099 27.22 -26.05 3.15
CA GLY A 1099 28.42 -26.87 3.35
C GLY A 1099 28.03 -28.27 3.84
N GLU A 1100 28.76 -28.77 4.84
CA GLU A 1100 28.45 -30.05 5.51
C GLU A 1100 27.45 -29.90 6.67
N ALA A 1101 27.16 -28.66 7.09
CA ALA A 1101 26.30 -28.37 8.23
C ALA A 1101 24.83 -28.11 7.84
N THR A 1102 23.92 -28.39 8.76
CA THR A 1102 22.49 -28.05 8.67
C THR A 1102 22.14 -26.97 9.69
N TYR A 1103 21.44 -25.94 9.22
CA TYR A 1103 20.94 -24.83 10.02
C TYR A 1103 19.42 -25.00 10.19
N VAL A 1104 18.98 -25.35 11.40
CA VAL A 1104 17.56 -25.49 11.74
C VAL A 1104 17.01 -24.16 12.22
N VAL A 1105 15.95 -23.69 11.58
CA VAL A 1105 15.31 -22.39 11.84
C VAL A 1105 13.80 -22.55 12.08
N ARG A 1106 13.30 -21.81 13.06
CA ARG A 1106 11.87 -21.78 13.44
C ARG A 1106 11.08 -20.76 12.61
N ARG A 1107 9.76 -20.92 12.57
CA ARG A 1107 8.83 -19.96 11.96
C ARG A 1107 8.65 -18.77 12.90
N SER A 1108 9.17 -17.60 12.53
CA SER A 1108 9.01 -16.34 13.28
C SER A 1108 7.57 -16.11 13.75
N THR A 1109 7.41 -15.49 14.92
CA THR A 1109 6.12 -15.27 15.64
C THR A 1109 5.05 -14.56 14.82
N TRP A 1110 5.46 -13.83 13.78
CA TRP A 1110 4.63 -13.05 12.87
C TRP A 1110 4.33 -13.74 11.52
N GLN A 1111 5.07 -14.79 11.14
CA GLN A 1111 4.84 -15.54 9.88
C GLN A 1111 3.72 -16.58 10.03
N GLN A 1112 3.63 -17.16 11.22
CA GLN A 1112 2.37 -17.58 11.82
C GLN A 1112 1.66 -16.27 12.20
N ASP A 1113 0.52 -15.96 11.61
CA ASP A 1113 0.05 -14.56 11.45
C ASP A 1113 -1.00 -14.52 10.31
N PRO A 1114 -2.30 -14.79 10.52
CA PRO A 1114 -3.35 -14.60 9.50
C PRO A 1114 -3.47 -13.20 8.87
N ILE A 1115 -2.67 -12.21 9.30
CA ILE A 1115 -2.38 -10.90 8.66
C ILE A 1115 -1.28 -11.04 7.59
N PHE A 1116 -0.27 -11.86 7.84
CA PHE A 1116 0.93 -12.01 6.99
C PHE A 1116 0.93 -13.29 6.14
N SER A 1117 0.06 -14.26 6.46
CA SER A 1117 -0.25 -15.40 5.59
C SER A 1117 -0.79 -14.94 4.24
N SER A 1118 -0.63 -15.78 3.21
CA SER A 1118 -1.48 -15.71 2.03
C SER A 1118 -2.57 -16.76 2.15
N ASP A 1119 -3.79 -16.33 2.48
CA ASP A 1119 -4.99 -17.11 2.19
C ASP A 1119 -5.30 -17.02 0.69
N THR A 1120 -4.38 -17.58 -0.11
CA THR A 1120 -4.61 -18.00 -1.49
C THR A 1120 -4.71 -19.52 -1.42
N GLY A 1121 -5.89 -20.05 -1.74
CA GLY A 1121 -6.23 -21.47 -1.61
C GLY A 1121 -5.55 -22.36 -2.65
N ASP A 1122 -4.22 -22.31 -2.72
CA ASP A 1122 -3.38 -23.17 -3.56
C ASP A 1122 -3.19 -24.54 -2.84
N ALA A 1123 -4.32 -25.21 -2.60
CA ALA A 1123 -4.45 -26.51 -1.97
C ALA A 1123 -5.02 -27.55 -2.96
N GLU A 1124 -4.43 -27.60 -4.15
CA GLU A 1124 -4.50 -28.75 -5.08
C GLU A 1124 -3.40 -29.79 -4.73
#